data_AF-A0A445DJC2-F1
#
_entry.id   AF-A0A445DJC2-F1
#
_cell.length_a   1.000
_cell.length_b   1.000
_cell.length_c   1.000
_cell.angle_alpha   90.00
_cell.angle_beta   90.00
_cell.angle_gamma   90.00
#
_symmetry.space_group_name_H-M   'P 1'
#
loop_
_entity.id
_entity.type
_entity.pdbx_description
1 polymer ?
#
loop_
_entity_poly.entity_id
_entity_poly.type
_entity_poly.pdbx_seq_one_letter_code
_entity_poly.pdbx_strand_id
1 'polypeptide(L)'
;MKGLFKSKPRTPVDVVRQTRELLLFVDQSSADTRESKREEKMSELYKNIRELKSILYGNSESEPVSEACAQLTQEFFRENTLRLLIKCLPKLNLESRKDVTQVVANLQRQQVHSKLIASDYLETNMDLMDILILGYENSDMALHYGAMLRECIRHQIVAKYVLNSPHMKKFFDYIQLPNFDIAADAAATFKELLTRHKSTVAEFLSKNYEWFFAEYNSKLLESSNYITRRQAVKLLGDMLLDRSNSVVMTRYVSSRDNLRILMNLLRETSKSIQIEAFHVFKLFAANQNKPADIISILVANKSKILRLLEDFKLEKEDEQFEADKAQQTTHPSYPVNGKLYQGSFIRAKEDKMRCPNGPILTVSLSEGYAGFRLRVCIALSVCSRESFHHSCFHYQFTINEAMADTAADSLSDFLASAVDAARKAGEIIRKGFYQTKHVEHKGQVDLVTETDKACEDLIFNHLKNLYPTHKFIGEETTAACGTTELTDEPTWIVDPLDGTTNFVHGFPFVCVSIGLTIGKVPTVGVVYNPIIDELFTGVHGKGAFLNGKPIKVSTKTDLISSLLATEAGTKRDKVTLDASTKRINSLLSKVRSLRMSGSCALNLCGIACGRLDVFYETGFGGPWDVAGGAVIVTEAGGVVFDPSGAEFDVTAQRVAASNPSLKDAFVEALRQTE
;
A
#
# COMPACT_ATOMS: atom_id res chain seq x y z
N MET A 1 -58.06 2.49 -24.49
CA MET A 1 -56.95 3.45 -24.23
C MET A 1 -56.39 3.19 -22.84
N LYS A 2 -55.12 2.80 -22.68
CA LYS A 2 -54.42 2.64 -21.39
C LYS A 2 -52.96 3.06 -21.53
N GLY A 3 -52.73 4.34 -21.81
CA GLY A 3 -51.39 4.88 -22.07
C GLY A 3 -51.43 6.38 -22.30
N LEU A 4 -51.67 7.15 -21.24
CA LEU A 4 -51.62 8.62 -21.28
C LEU A 4 -51.33 9.29 -19.93
N PHE A 5 -50.69 8.56 -19.01
CA PHE A 5 -50.07 9.13 -17.80
C PHE A 5 -48.71 8.48 -17.59
N LYS A 6 -47.63 9.12 -18.08
CA LYS A 6 -46.32 8.93 -17.45
C LYS A 6 -46.42 9.56 -16.06
N SER A 7 -46.08 8.81 -15.02
CA SER A 7 -45.93 9.39 -13.68
C SER A 7 -44.93 10.53 -13.73
N LYS A 8 -45.22 11.64 -13.05
CA LYS A 8 -44.28 12.76 -12.91
C LYS A 8 -42.96 12.19 -12.34
N PRO A 9 -41.78 12.55 -12.89
CA PRO A 9 -40.51 12.11 -12.33
C PRO A 9 -40.44 12.53 -10.86
N ARG A 10 -40.12 11.58 -9.98
CA ARG A 10 -39.98 11.85 -8.53
C ARG A 10 -38.75 12.71 -8.30
N THR A 11 -38.87 13.73 -7.47
CA THR A 11 -37.71 14.50 -7.04
C THR A 11 -36.89 13.70 -6.02
N PRO A 12 -35.60 14.02 -5.80
CA PRO A 12 -34.81 13.34 -4.78
C PRO A 12 -35.43 13.42 -3.39
N VAL A 13 -36.10 14.53 -3.08
CA VAL A 13 -36.91 14.78 -1.88
C VAL A 13 -38.08 13.79 -1.77
N ASP A 14 -38.80 13.53 -2.86
CA ASP A 14 -39.92 12.57 -2.87
C ASP A 14 -39.42 11.13 -2.63
N VAL A 15 -38.28 10.75 -3.21
CA VAL A 15 -37.67 9.41 -3.03
C VAL A 15 -37.24 9.22 -1.57
N VAL A 16 -36.65 10.23 -0.93
CA VAL A 16 -36.31 10.20 0.51
C VAL A 16 -37.57 10.00 1.36
N ARG A 17 -38.61 10.82 1.15
CA ARG A 17 -39.86 10.74 1.92
C ARG A 17 -40.55 9.38 1.77
N GLN A 18 -40.68 8.88 0.55
CA GLN A 18 -41.28 7.56 0.29
C GLN A 18 -40.43 6.43 0.90
N THR A 19 -39.09 6.51 0.83
CA THR A 19 -38.21 5.55 1.51
C THR A 19 -38.47 5.55 3.02
N ARG A 20 -38.59 6.73 3.63
CA ARG A 20 -38.84 6.88 5.07
C ARG A 20 -40.21 6.36 5.51
N GLU A 21 -41.27 6.60 4.74
CA GLU A 21 -42.60 6.05 4.99
C GLU A 21 -42.60 4.52 4.97
N LEU A 22 -41.90 3.92 4.01
CA LEU A 22 -41.74 2.48 3.91
C LEU A 22 -40.88 1.92 5.05
N LEU A 23 -39.82 2.61 5.46
CA LEU A 23 -39.03 2.25 6.64
C LEU A 23 -39.87 2.31 7.92
N LEU A 24 -40.74 3.31 8.09
CA LEU A 24 -41.67 3.37 9.24
C LEU A 24 -42.66 2.19 9.23
N PHE A 25 -43.22 1.83 8.06
CA PHE A 25 -44.07 0.65 7.93
C PHE A 25 -43.32 -0.65 8.28
N VAL A 26 -42.10 -0.82 7.79
CA VAL A 26 -41.23 -1.99 8.06
C VAL A 26 -40.74 -2.00 9.50
N ASP A 27 -40.60 -0.85 10.15
CA ASP A 27 -40.29 -0.76 11.57
C ASP A 27 -41.46 -1.25 12.44
N GLN A 28 -42.67 -0.76 12.13
CA GLN A 28 -43.90 -0.97 12.91
C GLN A 28 -44.64 -2.29 12.61
N SER A 29 -44.35 -2.98 11.49
CA SER A 29 -45.11 -4.17 11.08
C SER A 29 -44.99 -5.33 12.08
N SER A 30 -46.09 -5.69 12.74
CA SER A 30 -46.21 -6.89 13.60
C SER A 30 -46.47 -8.16 12.77
N ALA A 31 -46.44 -9.31 13.44
CA ALA A 31 -46.75 -10.62 12.85
C ALA A 31 -48.19 -10.71 12.26
N ASP A 32 -49.12 -9.88 12.73
CA ASP A 32 -50.51 -9.81 12.26
C ASP A 32 -50.67 -9.10 10.90
N THR A 33 -49.58 -8.50 10.39
CA THR A 33 -49.56 -7.83 9.09
C THR A 33 -49.67 -8.87 7.97
N ARG A 34 -50.76 -8.84 7.18
CA ARG A 34 -50.93 -9.70 6.00
C ARG A 34 -49.66 -9.75 5.15
N GLU A 35 -49.11 -10.96 5.00
CA GLU A 35 -47.79 -11.22 4.43
C GLU A 35 -47.60 -10.59 3.05
N SER A 36 -48.57 -10.75 2.14
CA SER A 36 -48.52 -10.15 0.79
C SER A 36 -48.43 -8.62 0.78
N LYS A 37 -49.04 -7.93 1.76
CA LYS A 37 -48.89 -6.46 1.91
C LYS A 37 -47.50 -6.09 2.42
N ARG A 38 -46.89 -6.95 3.25
CA ARG A 38 -45.51 -6.76 3.72
C ARG A 38 -44.53 -6.98 2.55
N GLU A 39 -44.71 -8.02 1.75
CA GLU A 39 -43.90 -8.28 0.54
C GLU A 39 -43.97 -7.13 -0.48
N GLU A 40 -45.18 -6.60 -0.76
CA GLU A 40 -45.40 -5.43 -1.61
C GLU A 40 -44.56 -4.24 -1.14
N LYS A 41 -44.63 -3.89 0.15
CA LYS A 41 -43.90 -2.74 0.71
C LYS A 41 -42.40 -2.97 0.88
N MET A 42 -41.94 -4.21 1.10
CA MET A 42 -40.52 -4.55 0.98
C MET A 42 -40.02 -4.38 -0.46
N SER A 43 -40.80 -4.77 -1.47
CA SER A 43 -40.47 -4.60 -2.90
C SER A 43 -40.39 -3.12 -3.31
N GLU A 44 -41.30 -2.28 -2.80
CA GLU A 44 -41.21 -0.82 -2.95
C GLU A 44 -39.95 -0.24 -2.27
N LEU A 45 -39.64 -0.69 -1.05
CA LEU A 45 -38.48 -0.21 -0.30
C LEU A 45 -37.16 -0.56 -1.02
N TYR A 46 -37.02 -1.80 -1.53
CA TYR A 46 -35.84 -2.22 -2.29
C TYR A 46 -35.63 -1.40 -3.58
N LYS A 47 -36.71 -0.96 -4.24
CA LYS A 47 -36.64 -0.08 -5.41
C LYS A 47 -36.16 1.32 -5.03
N ASN A 48 -36.76 1.92 -3.99
CA ASN A 48 -36.40 3.27 -3.57
C ASN A 48 -34.97 3.35 -3.01
N ILE A 49 -34.47 2.30 -2.32
CA ILE A 49 -33.06 2.20 -1.89
C ILE A 49 -32.10 2.25 -3.10
N ARG A 50 -32.42 1.53 -4.18
CA ARG A 50 -31.62 1.55 -5.43
C ARG A 50 -31.68 2.91 -6.15
N GLU A 51 -32.81 3.60 -6.03
CA GLU A 51 -33.01 4.94 -6.60
C GLU A 51 -32.22 6.00 -5.82
N LEU A 52 -32.20 5.94 -4.47
CA LEU A 52 -31.29 6.76 -3.65
C LEU A 52 -29.82 6.54 -4.05
N LYS A 53 -29.41 5.28 -4.24
CA LYS A 53 -28.07 4.93 -4.73
C LYS A 53 -27.80 5.49 -6.13
N SER A 54 -28.75 5.37 -7.06
CA SER A 54 -28.60 5.86 -8.44
C SER A 54 -28.55 7.39 -8.52
N ILE A 55 -29.18 8.12 -7.60
CA ILE A 55 -29.04 9.59 -7.53
C ILE A 55 -27.63 9.96 -7.04
N LEU A 56 -27.12 9.24 -6.02
CA LEU A 56 -25.83 9.53 -5.37
C LEU A 56 -24.58 9.06 -6.14
N TYR A 57 -24.72 8.06 -7.01
CA TYR A 57 -23.61 7.47 -7.78
C TYR A 57 -23.81 7.55 -9.30
N GLY A 58 -24.95 8.03 -9.79
CA GLY A 58 -25.34 7.93 -11.20
C GLY A 58 -25.79 6.51 -11.58
N ASN A 59 -25.80 6.25 -12.88
CA ASN A 59 -26.08 4.94 -13.49
C ASN A 59 -25.35 4.85 -14.85
N SER A 60 -25.63 3.81 -15.65
CA SER A 60 -25.00 3.58 -16.96
C SER A 60 -25.34 4.61 -18.05
N GLU A 61 -26.31 5.50 -17.83
CA GLU A 61 -26.79 6.50 -18.78
C GLU A 61 -26.57 7.95 -18.31
N SER A 62 -26.34 8.17 -17.01
CA SER A 62 -26.22 9.52 -16.42
C SER A 62 -25.35 9.55 -15.16
N GLU A 63 -24.41 10.50 -15.10
CA GLU A 63 -23.61 10.84 -13.91
C GLU A 63 -24.45 11.43 -12.75
N PRO A 64 -23.97 11.36 -11.50
CA PRO A 64 -24.67 11.92 -10.34
C PRO A 64 -24.73 13.45 -10.40
N VAL A 65 -25.94 14.00 -10.57
CA VAL A 65 -26.16 15.46 -10.59
C VAL A 65 -25.97 16.03 -9.18
N SER A 66 -24.98 16.91 -9.01
CA SER A 66 -24.59 17.50 -7.72
C SER A 66 -25.76 18.14 -6.95
N GLU A 67 -26.61 18.93 -7.63
CA GLU A 67 -27.81 19.53 -7.02
C GLU A 67 -28.82 18.47 -6.52
N ALA A 68 -29.00 17.38 -7.27
CA ALA A 68 -29.87 16.28 -6.86
C ALA A 68 -29.30 15.52 -5.66
N CYS A 69 -27.97 15.34 -5.61
CA CYS A 69 -27.25 14.78 -4.47
C CYS A 69 -27.41 15.67 -3.22
N ALA A 70 -27.27 16.99 -3.37
CA ALA A 70 -27.41 17.95 -2.28
C ALA A 70 -28.84 17.96 -1.71
N GLN A 71 -29.86 18.01 -2.57
CA GLN A 71 -31.27 17.95 -2.17
C GLN A 71 -31.63 16.63 -1.46
N LEU A 72 -31.15 15.49 -1.98
CA LEU A 72 -31.31 14.18 -1.34
C LEU A 72 -30.67 14.17 0.05
N THR A 73 -29.41 14.60 0.14
CA THR A 73 -28.62 14.63 1.39
C THR A 73 -29.30 15.50 2.44
N GLN A 74 -29.77 16.69 2.05
CA GLN A 74 -30.46 17.63 2.95
C GLN A 74 -31.75 17.04 3.53
N GLU A 75 -32.63 16.49 2.69
CA GLU A 75 -33.89 15.93 3.19
C GLU A 75 -33.66 14.63 3.98
N PHE A 76 -32.69 13.79 3.58
CA PHE A 76 -32.41 12.50 4.22
C PHE A 76 -32.00 12.66 5.69
N PHE A 77 -31.10 13.61 5.99
CA PHE A 77 -30.68 13.92 7.35
C PHE A 77 -31.77 14.69 8.11
N ARG A 78 -32.39 15.70 7.50
CA ARG A 78 -33.50 16.48 8.09
C ARG A 78 -34.63 15.59 8.61
N GLU A 79 -35.09 14.64 7.79
CA GLU A 79 -36.20 13.76 8.14
C GLU A 79 -35.77 12.58 9.05
N ASN A 80 -34.53 12.56 9.53
CA ASN A 80 -33.97 11.54 10.42
C ASN A 80 -34.00 10.12 9.79
N THR A 81 -33.78 10.05 8.47
CA THR A 81 -33.94 8.80 7.69
C THR A 81 -32.84 7.79 8.02
N LEU A 82 -31.62 8.25 8.30
CA LEU A 82 -30.47 7.40 8.65
C LEU A 82 -30.78 6.46 9.82
N ARG A 83 -31.39 6.99 10.90
CA ARG A 83 -31.79 6.23 12.08
C ARG A 83 -32.75 5.09 11.78
N LEU A 84 -33.80 5.35 10.99
CA LEU A 84 -34.79 4.34 10.59
C LEU A 84 -34.18 3.28 9.67
N LEU A 85 -33.31 3.71 8.76
CA LEU A 85 -32.58 2.86 7.82
C LEU A 85 -31.57 1.94 8.52
N ILE A 86 -30.82 2.42 9.52
CA ILE A 86 -29.97 1.58 10.38
C ILE A 86 -30.83 0.58 11.15
N LYS A 87 -31.89 1.04 11.83
CA LYS A 87 -32.78 0.18 12.62
C LYS A 87 -33.46 -0.92 11.79
N CYS A 88 -33.81 -0.64 10.54
CA CYS A 88 -34.43 -1.61 9.64
C CYS A 88 -33.43 -2.47 8.86
N LEU A 89 -32.12 -2.20 8.89
CA LEU A 89 -31.14 -2.88 8.04
C LEU A 89 -31.14 -4.42 8.19
N PRO A 90 -31.30 -5.02 9.40
CA PRO A 90 -31.43 -6.48 9.55
C PRO A 90 -32.68 -7.05 8.85
N LYS A 91 -33.75 -6.26 8.69
CA LYS A 91 -35.01 -6.65 8.03
C LYS A 91 -34.89 -6.65 6.49
N LEU A 92 -33.79 -6.16 5.92
CA LEU A 92 -33.56 -6.11 4.46
C LEU A 92 -32.82 -7.35 3.93
N ASN A 93 -33.00 -7.65 2.64
CA ASN A 93 -32.19 -8.65 1.92
C ASN A 93 -30.72 -8.20 1.73
N LEU A 94 -29.82 -9.14 1.43
CA LEU A 94 -28.38 -8.91 1.32
C LEU A 94 -27.98 -7.82 0.31
N GLU A 95 -28.58 -7.77 -0.88
CA GLU A 95 -28.27 -6.75 -1.89
C GLU A 95 -28.72 -5.35 -1.42
N SER A 96 -29.91 -5.25 -0.85
CA SER A 96 -30.37 -3.98 -0.27
C SER A 96 -29.58 -3.56 0.97
N ARG A 97 -28.97 -4.50 1.73
CA ARG A 97 -27.99 -4.15 2.77
C ARG A 97 -26.73 -3.52 2.17
N LYS A 98 -26.19 -4.07 1.07
CA LYS A 98 -25.04 -3.49 0.34
C LYS A 98 -25.36 -2.11 -0.25
N ASP A 99 -26.51 -1.98 -0.92
CA ASP A 99 -26.99 -0.71 -1.48
C ASP A 99 -27.11 0.36 -0.38
N VAL A 100 -27.67 0.00 0.78
CA VAL A 100 -27.75 0.89 1.95
C VAL A 100 -26.36 1.30 2.45
N THR A 101 -25.42 0.36 2.66
CA THR A 101 -24.06 0.70 3.11
C THR A 101 -23.39 1.71 2.18
N GLN A 102 -23.58 1.58 0.86
CA GLN A 102 -23.05 2.52 -0.14
C GLN A 102 -23.76 3.88 -0.09
N VAL A 103 -25.09 3.92 0.05
CA VAL A 103 -25.86 5.17 0.23
C VAL A 103 -25.35 5.93 1.46
N VAL A 104 -25.21 5.27 2.61
CA VAL A 104 -24.73 5.90 3.86
C VAL A 104 -23.29 6.39 3.72
N ALA A 105 -22.41 5.61 3.09
CA ALA A 105 -21.01 5.98 2.87
C ALA A 105 -20.86 7.22 1.97
N ASN A 106 -21.67 7.33 0.91
CA ASN A 106 -21.69 8.50 0.04
C ASN A 106 -22.21 9.73 0.80
N LEU A 107 -23.31 9.60 1.54
CA LEU A 107 -23.94 10.68 2.31
C LEU A 107 -23.03 11.33 3.38
N GLN A 108 -22.08 10.60 3.98
CA GLN A 108 -21.13 11.20 4.94
C GLN A 108 -20.16 12.19 4.27
N ARG A 109 -19.99 12.08 2.95
CA ARG A 109 -19.02 12.84 2.14
C ARG A 109 -19.67 13.95 1.31
N GLN A 110 -21.00 13.96 1.20
CA GLN A 110 -21.75 14.94 0.40
C GLN A 110 -21.73 16.33 1.04
N GLN A 111 -21.48 17.35 0.21
CA GLN A 111 -21.49 18.75 0.63
C GLN A 111 -22.79 19.42 0.19
N VAL A 112 -23.52 19.98 1.16
CA VAL A 112 -24.74 20.76 0.93
C VAL A 112 -24.41 22.22 1.24
N HIS A 113 -24.49 23.10 0.24
CA HIS A 113 -24.01 24.50 0.32
C HIS A 113 -22.57 24.59 0.88
N SER A 114 -21.66 23.75 0.35
CA SER A 114 -20.26 23.60 0.77
C SER A 114 -20.05 23.19 2.24
N LYS A 115 -21.05 22.58 2.89
CA LYS A 115 -20.96 22.05 4.27
C LYS A 115 -21.24 20.55 4.33
N LEU A 116 -20.49 19.83 5.15
CA LEU A 116 -20.71 18.41 5.45
C LEU A 116 -21.79 18.25 6.55
N ILE A 117 -23.06 18.50 6.19
CA ILE A 117 -24.20 18.49 7.14
C ILE A 117 -24.43 17.13 7.83
N ALA A 118 -23.81 16.05 7.33
CA ALA A 118 -23.72 14.76 8.01
C ALA A 118 -23.10 14.89 9.41
N SER A 119 -22.10 15.76 9.58
CA SER A 119 -21.47 16.04 10.87
C SER A 119 -22.50 16.62 11.86
N ASP A 120 -23.19 17.68 11.47
CA ASP A 120 -24.18 18.40 12.29
C ASP A 120 -25.35 17.47 12.69
N TYR A 121 -25.78 16.59 11.78
CA TYR A 121 -26.77 15.54 12.06
C TYR A 121 -26.25 14.51 13.08
N LEU A 122 -25.02 14.02 12.91
CA LEU A 122 -24.45 13.01 13.81
C LEU A 122 -24.17 13.57 15.20
N GLU A 123 -23.84 14.86 15.35
CA GLU A 123 -23.70 15.54 16.65
C GLU A 123 -24.98 15.41 17.51
N THR A 124 -26.14 15.47 16.86
CA THR A 124 -27.46 15.33 17.51
C THR A 124 -27.98 13.89 17.58
N ASN A 125 -27.25 12.91 17.03
CA ASN A 125 -27.64 11.50 16.91
C ASN A 125 -26.51 10.51 17.26
N MET A 126 -25.65 10.87 18.22
CA MET A 126 -24.45 10.08 18.57
C MET A 126 -24.74 8.63 19.02
N ASP A 127 -25.92 8.36 19.58
CA ASP A 127 -26.37 7.00 19.97
C ASP A 127 -26.48 6.03 18.78
N LEU A 128 -26.55 6.54 17.54
CA LEU A 128 -26.39 5.71 16.35
C LEU A 128 -25.04 5.00 16.31
N MET A 129 -23.99 5.60 16.89
CA MET A 129 -22.66 4.97 16.94
C MET A 129 -22.66 3.77 17.88
N ASP A 130 -23.35 3.83 19.02
CA ASP A 130 -23.50 2.70 19.93
C ASP A 130 -24.21 1.53 19.23
N ILE A 131 -25.28 1.82 18.46
CA ILE A 131 -25.99 0.83 17.63
C ILE A 131 -25.05 0.23 16.57
N LEU A 132 -24.22 1.04 15.91
CA LEU A 132 -23.27 0.56 14.90
C LEU A 132 -22.15 -0.29 15.52
N ILE A 133 -21.59 0.09 16.67
CA ILE A 133 -20.53 -0.66 17.36
C ILE A 133 -21.07 -1.97 17.95
N LEU A 134 -22.32 -2.01 18.43
CA LEU A 134 -22.98 -3.25 18.83
C LEU A 134 -23.28 -4.19 17.63
N GLY A 135 -23.25 -3.69 16.39
CA GLY A 135 -23.41 -4.49 15.18
C GLY A 135 -22.39 -5.61 14.99
N TYR A 136 -21.18 -5.47 15.55
CA TYR A 136 -20.15 -6.50 15.52
C TYR A 136 -20.54 -7.79 16.28
N GLU A 137 -21.56 -7.73 17.16
CA GLU A 137 -22.11 -8.89 17.87
C GLU A 137 -23.07 -9.72 17.00
N ASN A 138 -23.38 -9.28 15.78
CA ASN A 138 -24.23 -9.97 14.81
C ASN A 138 -23.46 -10.25 13.50
N SER A 139 -23.16 -11.53 13.22
CA SER A 139 -22.38 -11.98 12.06
C SER A 139 -22.89 -11.43 10.71
N ASP A 140 -24.21 -11.37 10.56
CA ASP A 140 -24.88 -11.06 9.29
C ASP A 140 -24.94 -9.55 9.02
N MET A 141 -24.60 -8.74 10.04
CA MET A 141 -24.68 -7.28 10.04
C MET A 141 -23.33 -6.60 10.31
N ALA A 142 -22.37 -7.27 10.93
CA ALA A 142 -21.12 -6.69 11.39
C ALA A 142 -20.37 -5.90 10.31
N LEU A 143 -20.15 -6.50 9.12
CA LEU A 143 -19.45 -5.82 8.02
C LEU A 143 -20.23 -4.61 7.47
N HIS A 144 -21.57 -4.66 7.48
CA HIS A 144 -22.40 -3.53 7.07
C HIS A 144 -22.34 -2.39 8.08
N TYR A 145 -22.40 -2.71 9.38
CA TYR A 145 -22.38 -1.72 10.47
C TYR A 145 -20.97 -1.13 10.65
N GLY A 146 -19.92 -1.95 10.56
CA GLY A 146 -18.52 -1.53 10.60
C GLY A 146 -18.13 -0.61 9.45
N ALA A 147 -18.57 -0.93 8.22
CA ALA A 147 -18.38 -0.05 7.06
C ALA A 147 -19.10 1.30 7.21
N MET A 148 -20.34 1.33 7.70
CA MET A 148 -21.04 2.59 7.99
C MET A 148 -20.35 3.38 9.12
N LEU A 149 -19.91 2.69 10.18
CA LEU A 149 -19.21 3.28 11.32
C LEU A 149 -17.89 3.95 10.89
N ARG A 150 -17.09 3.31 10.02
CA ARG A 150 -15.86 3.89 9.48
C ARG A 150 -16.09 5.20 8.75
N GLU A 151 -17.17 5.30 7.99
CA GLU A 151 -17.53 6.54 7.30
C GLU A 151 -18.00 7.62 8.29
N CYS A 152 -18.74 7.26 9.34
CA CYS A 152 -19.15 8.21 10.39
C CYS A 152 -17.96 8.76 11.21
N ILE A 153 -16.98 7.92 11.59
CA ILE A 153 -15.79 8.37 12.36
C ILE A 153 -14.81 9.24 11.53
N ARG A 154 -15.08 9.46 10.23
CA ARG A 154 -14.38 10.49 9.44
C ARG A 154 -14.65 11.90 10.01
N HIS A 155 -15.79 12.11 10.67
CA HIS A 155 -16.09 13.34 11.39
C HIS A 155 -15.44 13.33 12.78
N GLN A 156 -14.67 14.37 13.11
CA GLN A 156 -13.86 14.42 14.34
C GLN A 156 -14.70 14.31 15.62
N ILE A 157 -15.88 14.94 15.65
CA ILE A 157 -16.83 14.86 16.77
C ILE A 157 -17.27 13.42 17.05
N VAL A 158 -17.49 12.62 15.99
CA VAL A 158 -17.95 11.23 16.08
C VAL A 158 -16.82 10.35 16.59
N ALA A 159 -15.62 10.51 16.06
CA ALA A 159 -14.44 9.82 16.59
C ALA A 159 -14.18 10.18 18.07
N LYS A 160 -14.35 11.46 18.45
CA LYS A 160 -14.20 11.90 19.85
C LYS A 160 -15.25 11.26 20.77
N TYR A 161 -16.49 11.13 20.31
CA TYR A 161 -17.55 10.40 21.03
C TYR A 161 -17.17 8.93 21.22
N VAL A 162 -16.89 8.21 20.12
CA VAL A 162 -16.58 6.78 20.16
C VAL A 162 -15.35 6.48 21.03
N LEU A 163 -14.27 7.26 20.91
CA LEU A 163 -13.07 7.11 21.76
C LEU A 163 -13.38 7.28 23.26
N ASN A 164 -14.27 8.20 23.64
CA ASN A 164 -14.63 8.42 25.05
C ASN A 164 -15.81 7.54 25.52
N SER A 165 -16.39 6.72 24.65
CA SER A 165 -17.50 5.81 24.99
C SER A 165 -17.01 4.53 25.70
N PRO A 166 -17.87 3.85 26.49
CA PRO A 166 -17.53 2.52 27.02
C PRO A 166 -17.37 1.47 25.92
N HIS A 167 -17.97 1.69 24.74
CA HIS A 167 -17.85 0.81 23.57
C HIS A 167 -16.43 0.75 23.02
N MET A 168 -15.56 1.73 23.31
CA MET A 168 -14.14 1.70 22.95
C MET A 168 -13.43 0.44 23.48
N LYS A 169 -13.87 -0.11 24.63
CA LYS A 169 -13.34 -1.37 25.16
C LYS A 169 -13.73 -2.61 24.36
N LYS A 170 -14.91 -2.62 23.70
CA LYS A 170 -15.38 -3.81 22.96
C LYS A 170 -14.50 -4.14 21.76
N PHE A 171 -13.82 -3.15 21.16
CA PHE A 171 -12.90 -3.39 20.04
C PHE A 171 -11.76 -4.37 20.38
N PHE A 172 -11.24 -4.39 21.62
CA PHE A 172 -10.21 -5.34 22.02
C PHE A 172 -10.68 -6.81 21.96
N ASP A 173 -11.99 -7.02 22.08
CA ASP A 173 -12.63 -8.33 22.01
C ASP A 173 -13.09 -8.62 20.56
N TYR A 174 -13.63 -7.63 19.84
CA TYR A 174 -14.04 -7.75 18.43
C TYR A 174 -12.88 -8.07 17.48
N ILE A 175 -11.69 -7.50 17.72
CA ILE A 175 -10.45 -7.77 16.95
C ILE A 175 -9.98 -9.23 17.12
N GLN A 176 -10.55 -9.97 18.08
CA GLN A 176 -10.22 -11.37 18.38
C GLN A 176 -11.39 -12.32 18.11
N LEU A 177 -12.42 -11.87 17.37
CA LEU A 177 -13.52 -12.73 16.94
C LEU A 177 -13.02 -13.87 16.03
N PRO A 178 -13.60 -15.10 16.12
CA PRO A 178 -13.22 -16.22 15.26
C PRO A 178 -13.49 -16.02 13.76
N ASN A 179 -14.42 -15.12 13.41
CA ASN A 179 -14.65 -14.74 12.02
C ASN A 179 -13.58 -13.72 11.60
N PHE A 180 -12.69 -14.15 10.70
CA PHE A 180 -11.54 -13.36 10.27
C PHE A 180 -11.93 -12.03 9.59
N ASP A 181 -12.94 -12.03 8.72
CA ASP A 181 -13.37 -10.83 8.00
C ASP A 181 -13.90 -9.78 8.97
N ILE A 182 -14.73 -10.21 9.95
CA ILE A 182 -15.27 -9.34 10.99
C ILE A 182 -14.17 -8.81 11.93
N ALA A 183 -13.22 -9.66 12.32
CA ALA A 183 -12.09 -9.26 13.15
C ALA A 183 -11.17 -8.25 12.43
N ALA A 184 -10.93 -8.44 11.13
CA ALA A 184 -10.15 -7.51 10.31
C ALA A 184 -10.89 -6.17 10.09
N ASP A 185 -12.21 -6.20 9.91
CA ASP A 185 -13.06 -5.01 9.78
C ASP A 185 -13.09 -4.18 11.09
N ALA A 186 -13.17 -4.87 12.24
CA ALA A 186 -13.02 -4.27 13.57
C ALA A 186 -11.63 -3.68 13.78
N ALA A 187 -10.55 -4.38 13.37
CA ALA A 187 -9.17 -3.90 13.48
C ALA A 187 -8.90 -2.67 12.60
N ALA A 188 -9.44 -2.63 11.38
CA ALA A 188 -9.37 -1.46 10.50
C ALA A 188 -10.07 -0.24 11.13
N THR A 189 -11.26 -0.45 11.72
CA THR A 189 -12.04 0.60 12.40
C THR A 189 -11.32 1.12 13.66
N PHE A 190 -10.75 0.22 14.46
CA PHE A 190 -9.96 0.55 15.65
C PHE A 190 -8.68 1.31 15.30
N LYS A 191 -7.96 0.90 14.24
CA LYS A 191 -6.84 1.67 13.69
C LYS A 191 -7.28 3.07 13.27
N GLU A 192 -8.37 3.18 12.50
CA GLU A 192 -8.85 4.48 12.01
C GLU A 192 -9.20 5.45 13.15
N LEU A 193 -9.90 4.97 14.19
CA LEU A 193 -10.15 5.71 15.44
C LEU A 193 -8.86 6.24 16.09
N LEU A 194 -7.81 5.41 16.09
CA LEU A 194 -6.52 5.68 16.77
C LEU A 194 -5.47 6.39 15.88
N THR A 195 -5.69 6.53 14.57
CA THR A 195 -4.70 7.17 13.68
C THR A 195 -5.22 8.34 12.84
N ARG A 196 -6.54 8.55 12.72
CA ARG A 196 -7.10 9.65 11.89
C ARG A 196 -7.00 11.02 12.56
N HIS A 197 -7.64 11.21 13.71
CA HIS A 197 -7.84 12.53 14.33
C HIS A 197 -6.78 12.84 15.37
N LYS A 198 -5.56 13.16 14.92
CA LYS A 198 -4.32 13.19 15.71
C LYS A 198 -4.43 13.89 17.08
N SER A 199 -5.01 15.09 17.14
CA SER A 199 -5.18 15.84 18.40
C SER A 199 -6.19 15.19 19.36
N THR A 200 -7.29 14.66 18.84
CA THR A 200 -8.31 13.92 19.61
C THR A 200 -7.76 12.58 20.14
N VAL A 201 -6.94 11.90 19.34
CA VAL A 201 -6.23 10.68 19.77
C VAL A 201 -5.25 11.01 20.90
N ALA A 202 -4.44 12.07 20.76
CA ALA A 202 -3.49 12.49 21.79
C ALA A 202 -4.17 12.88 23.10
N GLU A 203 -5.30 13.60 23.04
CA GLU A 203 -6.16 13.91 24.19
C GLU A 203 -6.68 12.63 24.85
N PHE A 204 -7.25 11.71 24.05
CA PHE A 204 -7.79 10.43 24.52
C PHE A 204 -6.72 9.57 25.18
N LEU A 205 -5.60 9.29 24.51
CA LEU A 205 -4.53 8.41 25.00
C LEU A 205 -3.83 8.99 26.24
N SER A 206 -3.66 10.31 26.31
CA SER A 206 -3.07 10.96 27.50
C SER A 206 -3.96 10.83 28.73
N LYS A 207 -5.28 10.99 28.54
CA LYS A 207 -6.30 10.89 29.60
C LYS A 207 -6.58 9.45 30.04
N ASN A 208 -6.56 8.49 29.12
CA ASN A 208 -6.98 7.10 29.33
C ASN A 208 -5.81 6.10 29.44
N TYR A 209 -4.57 6.61 29.45
CA TYR A 209 -3.32 5.85 29.34
C TYR A 209 -3.31 4.50 30.07
N GLU A 210 -3.59 4.50 31.38
CA GLU A 210 -3.42 3.32 32.25
C GLU A 210 -4.30 2.15 31.81
N TRP A 211 -5.61 2.36 31.66
CA TRP A 211 -6.51 1.28 31.25
C TRP A 211 -6.32 0.92 29.77
N PHE A 212 -6.06 1.91 28.91
CA PHE A 212 -5.93 1.68 27.48
C PHE A 212 -4.72 0.79 27.18
N PHE A 213 -3.54 1.14 27.70
CA PHE A 213 -2.34 0.34 27.45
C PHE A 213 -2.31 -0.98 28.25
N ALA A 214 -2.98 -1.07 29.41
CA ALA A 214 -3.17 -2.36 30.08
C ALA A 214 -3.97 -3.35 29.20
N GLU A 215 -5.09 -2.93 28.62
CA GLU A 215 -5.89 -3.76 27.70
C GLU A 215 -5.12 -4.02 26.39
N TYR A 216 -4.49 -2.99 25.80
CA TYR A 216 -3.74 -3.11 24.54
C TYR A 216 -2.56 -4.08 24.65
N ASN A 217 -1.79 -3.99 25.72
CA ASN A 217 -0.68 -4.89 25.98
C ASN A 217 -1.20 -6.33 26.15
N SER A 218 -2.08 -6.55 27.13
CA SER A 218 -2.51 -7.91 27.53
C SER A 218 -3.42 -8.62 26.52
N LYS A 219 -4.30 -7.89 25.82
CA LYS A 219 -5.23 -8.48 24.85
C LYS A 219 -4.70 -8.50 23.42
N LEU A 220 -3.83 -7.57 23.01
CA LEU A 220 -3.41 -7.48 21.59
C LEU A 220 -1.92 -7.82 21.38
N LEU A 221 -1.01 -7.19 22.13
CA LEU A 221 0.43 -7.48 22.00
C LEU A 221 0.78 -8.89 22.51
N GLU A 222 0.13 -9.34 23.59
CA GLU A 222 0.32 -10.67 24.18
C GLU A 222 -0.76 -11.69 23.70
N SER A 223 -1.58 -11.33 22.70
CA SER A 223 -2.59 -12.22 22.11
C SER A 223 -1.98 -13.51 21.56
N SER A 224 -2.68 -14.64 21.66
CA SER A 224 -2.26 -15.89 21.01
C SER A 224 -2.36 -15.82 19.47
N ASN A 225 -3.22 -14.95 18.93
CA ASN A 225 -3.42 -14.81 17.48
C ASN A 225 -2.26 -14.03 16.83
N TYR A 226 -1.56 -14.68 15.90
CA TYR A 226 -0.45 -14.11 15.13
C TYR A 226 -0.81 -12.80 14.41
N ILE A 227 -1.99 -12.75 13.78
CA ILE A 227 -2.41 -11.59 12.98
C ILE A 227 -2.74 -10.41 13.89
N THR A 228 -3.44 -10.68 15.00
CA THR A 228 -3.70 -9.68 16.04
C THR A 228 -2.41 -9.11 16.61
N ARG A 229 -1.42 -9.95 16.98
CA ARG A 229 -0.10 -9.45 17.44
C ARG A 229 0.55 -8.57 16.37
N ARG A 230 0.70 -9.07 15.14
CA ARG A 230 1.35 -8.35 14.03
C ARG A 230 0.71 -6.96 13.78
N GLN A 231 -0.62 -6.89 13.73
CA GLN A 231 -1.33 -5.64 13.53
C GLN A 231 -1.18 -4.69 14.74
N ALA A 232 -1.19 -5.23 15.96
CA ALA A 232 -1.02 -4.45 17.19
C ALA A 232 0.38 -3.87 17.37
N VAL A 233 1.45 -4.62 17.05
CA VAL A 233 2.81 -4.05 17.11
C VAL A 233 2.97 -2.92 16.09
N LYS A 234 2.45 -3.09 14.86
CA LYS A 234 2.47 -2.03 13.85
C LYS A 234 1.68 -0.79 14.27
N LEU A 235 0.45 -0.97 14.76
CA LEU A 235 -0.39 0.13 15.23
C LEU A 235 0.19 0.82 16.49
N LEU A 236 0.93 0.10 17.34
CA LEU A 236 1.69 0.70 18.43
C LEU A 236 2.80 1.62 17.89
N GLY A 237 3.51 1.20 16.83
CA GLY A 237 4.44 2.06 16.09
C GLY A 237 3.75 3.31 15.54
N ASP A 238 2.67 3.13 14.77
CA ASP A 238 1.87 4.22 14.18
C ASP A 238 1.39 5.24 15.23
N MET A 239 1.02 4.78 16.43
CA MET A 239 0.59 5.65 17.53
C MET A 239 1.76 6.38 18.20
N LEU A 240 2.84 5.68 18.55
CA LEU A 240 3.92 6.26 19.37
C LEU A 240 4.90 7.12 18.57
N LEU A 241 5.01 6.91 17.25
CA LEU A 241 5.79 7.76 16.34
C LEU A 241 5.09 9.07 15.96
N ASP A 242 3.79 9.22 16.25
CA ASP A 242 3.08 10.47 15.95
C ASP A 242 3.53 11.61 16.88
N ARG A 243 3.93 12.74 16.29
CA ARG A 243 4.41 13.93 17.02
C ARG A 243 3.39 14.44 18.06
N SER A 244 2.10 14.27 17.79
CA SER A 244 1.00 14.64 18.69
C SER A 244 0.98 13.79 19.96
N ASN A 245 1.42 12.54 19.86
CA ASN A 245 1.45 11.56 20.95
C ASN A 245 2.78 11.58 21.74
N SER A 246 3.66 12.58 21.54
CA SER A 246 4.98 12.67 22.19
C SER A 246 4.97 12.50 23.72
N VAL A 247 3.95 13.01 24.42
CA VAL A 247 3.76 12.80 25.87
C VAL A 247 3.42 11.34 26.20
N VAL A 248 2.54 10.73 25.42
CA VAL A 248 2.14 9.31 25.54
C VAL A 248 3.33 8.39 25.25
N MET A 249 4.08 8.68 24.17
CA MET A 249 5.32 7.99 23.82
C MET A 249 6.32 8.06 24.97
N THR A 250 6.61 9.26 25.50
CA THR A 250 7.57 9.43 26.61
C THR A 250 7.18 8.61 27.84
N ARG A 251 5.89 8.51 28.16
CA ARG A 251 5.36 7.67 29.24
C ARG A 251 5.47 6.17 28.91
N TYR A 252 5.17 5.77 27.67
CA TYR A 252 5.24 4.38 27.22
C TYR A 252 6.67 3.84 27.23
N VAL A 253 7.65 4.63 26.76
CA VAL A 253 9.08 4.27 26.73
C VAL A 253 9.80 4.40 28.07
N SER A 254 9.08 4.84 29.10
CA SER A 254 9.54 4.89 30.50
C SER A 254 8.93 3.77 31.36
N SER A 255 8.14 2.85 30.78
CA SER A 255 7.57 1.71 31.50
C SER A 255 8.41 0.45 31.31
N ARG A 256 8.85 -0.13 32.43
CA ARG A 256 9.60 -1.39 32.48
C ARG A 256 8.85 -2.57 31.88
N ASP A 257 7.55 -2.66 32.13
CA ASP A 257 6.74 -3.79 31.63
C ASP A 257 6.47 -3.67 30.13
N ASN A 258 6.31 -2.44 29.61
CA ASN A 258 6.25 -2.21 28.17
C ASN A 258 7.56 -2.63 27.47
N LEU A 259 8.73 -2.30 28.05
CA LEU A 259 10.02 -2.77 27.53
C LEU A 259 10.09 -4.30 27.54
N ARG A 260 9.63 -4.95 28.62
CA ARG A 260 9.62 -6.42 28.74
C ARG A 260 8.77 -7.08 27.64
N ILE A 261 7.59 -6.52 27.35
CA ILE A 261 6.70 -7.03 26.29
C ILE A 261 7.37 -6.90 24.92
N LEU A 262 7.96 -5.73 24.60
CA LEU A 262 8.70 -5.54 23.35
C LEU A 262 9.94 -6.43 23.24
N MET A 263 10.66 -6.68 24.34
CA MET A 263 11.78 -7.62 24.37
C MET A 263 11.35 -9.09 24.21
N ASN A 264 10.08 -9.43 24.46
CA ASN A 264 9.51 -10.72 24.09
C ASN A 264 9.12 -10.75 22.60
N LEU A 265 8.51 -9.69 22.07
CA LEU A 265 8.13 -9.57 20.65
C LEU A 265 9.36 -9.55 19.71
N LEU A 266 10.47 -8.94 20.14
CA LEU A 266 11.78 -9.04 19.47
C LEU A 266 12.36 -10.47 19.43
N ARG A 267 11.80 -11.40 20.22
CA ARG A 267 12.20 -12.82 20.28
C ARG A 267 11.14 -13.77 19.71
N GLU A 268 10.12 -13.24 19.04
CA GLU A 268 9.14 -14.03 18.29
C GLU A 268 9.77 -14.80 17.15
N THR A 269 9.08 -15.85 16.67
CA THR A 269 9.54 -16.64 15.51
C THR A 269 9.27 -15.94 14.18
N SER A 270 8.34 -14.98 14.12
CA SER A 270 8.03 -14.22 12.91
C SER A 270 8.93 -12.99 12.75
N LYS A 271 9.75 -12.98 11.69
CA LYS A 271 10.49 -11.79 11.24
C LYS A 271 9.60 -10.54 11.12
N SER A 272 8.35 -10.68 10.69
CA SER A 272 7.47 -9.50 10.56
C SER A 272 7.00 -8.93 11.90
N ILE A 273 6.93 -9.71 12.98
CA ILE A 273 6.65 -9.16 14.32
C ILE A 273 7.94 -8.57 14.91
N GLN A 274 9.07 -9.27 14.72
CA GLN A 274 10.40 -8.81 15.09
C GLN A 274 10.74 -7.41 14.52
N ILE A 275 10.47 -7.17 13.23
CA ILE A 275 10.67 -5.86 12.57
C ILE A 275 9.84 -4.77 13.25
N GLU A 276 8.51 -4.90 13.27
CA GLU A 276 7.61 -3.90 13.86
C GLU A 276 7.95 -3.62 15.33
N ALA A 277 8.35 -4.66 16.08
CA ALA A 277 8.78 -4.53 17.48
C ALA A 277 10.08 -3.74 17.62
N PHE A 278 11.01 -3.84 16.65
CA PHE A 278 12.21 -3.02 16.63
C PHE A 278 11.89 -1.54 16.39
N HIS A 279 10.96 -1.18 15.50
CA HIS A 279 10.56 0.22 15.30
C HIS A 279 10.06 0.88 16.59
N VAL A 280 9.36 0.13 17.46
CA VAL A 280 8.96 0.62 18.78
C VAL A 280 10.14 0.60 19.79
N PHE A 281 10.98 -0.44 19.77
CA PHE A 281 12.16 -0.55 20.63
C PHE A 281 13.18 0.60 20.41
N LYS A 282 13.33 1.10 19.17
CA LYS A 282 14.11 2.31 18.85
C LYS A 282 13.78 3.46 19.81
N LEU A 283 12.51 3.64 20.17
CA LEU A 283 12.06 4.73 21.05
C LEU A 283 12.53 4.56 22.50
N PHE A 284 12.63 3.32 22.99
CA PHE A 284 13.24 3.01 24.30
C PHE A 284 14.75 3.26 24.29
N ALA A 285 15.44 2.99 23.18
CA ALA A 285 16.85 3.31 23.00
C ALA A 285 17.11 4.82 22.85
N ALA A 286 16.23 5.54 22.15
CA ALA A 286 16.36 6.97 21.86
C ALA A 286 15.92 7.92 22.98
N ASN A 287 15.04 7.47 23.91
CA ASN A 287 14.60 8.28 25.06
C ASN A 287 15.82 8.85 25.81
N GLN A 288 15.91 10.18 25.96
CA GLN A 288 17.03 10.82 26.67
C GLN A 288 16.89 10.68 28.20
N ASN A 289 15.65 10.64 28.71
CA ASN A 289 15.32 10.58 30.13
C ASN A 289 14.94 9.15 30.56
N LYS A 290 15.84 8.19 30.33
CA LYS A 290 15.57 6.76 30.65
C LYS A 290 15.53 6.53 32.17
N PRO A 291 14.49 5.87 32.70
CA PRO A 291 14.49 5.36 34.08
C PRO A 291 15.64 4.39 34.36
N ALA A 292 16.07 4.31 35.61
CA ALA A 292 17.25 3.52 36.01
C ALA A 292 17.08 2.00 35.81
N ASP A 293 15.86 1.49 35.92
CA ASP A 293 15.52 0.09 35.67
C ASP A 293 15.44 -0.25 34.17
N ILE A 294 14.95 0.67 33.33
CA ILE A 294 15.10 0.61 31.87
C ILE A 294 16.57 0.52 31.47
N ILE A 295 17.43 1.41 32.02
CA ILE A 295 18.88 1.37 31.78
C ILE A 295 19.46 0.02 32.23
N SER A 296 19.10 -0.45 33.43
CA SER A 296 19.55 -1.73 33.96
C SER A 296 19.22 -2.91 33.05
N ILE A 297 17.99 -2.98 32.53
CA ILE A 297 17.55 -4.04 31.60
C ILE A 297 18.30 -4.00 30.28
N LEU A 298 18.49 -2.81 29.70
CA LEU A 298 19.24 -2.63 28.44
C LEU A 298 20.71 -2.98 28.61
N VAL A 299 21.36 -2.58 29.71
CA VAL A 299 22.76 -2.93 30.02
C VAL A 299 22.92 -4.43 30.27
N ALA A 300 22.06 -5.03 31.09
CA ALA A 300 22.12 -6.46 31.43
C ALA A 300 21.89 -7.39 30.23
N ASN A 301 21.21 -6.91 29.18
CA ASN A 301 20.97 -7.66 27.95
C ASN A 301 21.79 -7.17 26.75
N LYS A 302 22.69 -6.18 26.91
CA LYS A 302 23.42 -5.52 25.81
C LYS A 302 24.00 -6.50 24.79
N SER A 303 24.74 -7.52 25.24
CA SER A 303 25.38 -8.51 24.36
C SER A 303 24.40 -9.45 23.64
N LYS A 304 23.20 -9.66 24.18
CA LYS A 304 22.13 -10.42 23.52
C LYS A 304 21.37 -9.55 22.52
N ILE A 305 21.14 -8.28 22.85
CA ILE A 305 20.50 -7.30 21.96
C ILE A 305 21.41 -7.06 20.74
N LEU A 306 22.71 -6.82 20.93
CA LEU A 306 23.65 -6.63 19.82
C LEU A 306 23.67 -7.84 18.87
N ARG A 307 23.82 -9.07 19.38
CA ARG A 307 23.75 -10.29 18.55
C ARG A 307 22.41 -10.45 17.84
N LEU A 308 21.30 -10.16 18.51
CA LEU A 308 19.99 -10.19 17.88
C LEU A 308 19.93 -9.20 16.71
N LEU A 309 20.49 -7.99 16.85
CA LEU A 309 20.55 -7.01 15.76
C LEU A 309 21.55 -7.39 14.66
N GLU A 310 22.64 -8.10 14.98
CA GLU A 310 23.56 -8.70 14.01
C GLU A 310 22.88 -9.83 13.19
N ASP A 311 22.07 -10.67 13.85
CA ASP A 311 21.28 -11.76 13.26
C ASP A 311 20.00 -11.28 12.53
N PHE A 312 19.54 -10.05 12.80
CA PHE A 312 18.48 -9.36 12.04
C PHE A 312 18.99 -8.97 10.64
N LYS A 313 19.14 -9.99 9.79
CA LYS A 313 19.23 -9.85 8.34
C LYS A 313 17.83 -9.69 7.78
N LEU A 314 17.47 -8.43 7.52
CA LEU A 314 16.31 -8.07 6.71
C LEU A 314 16.61 -8.34 5.23
N GLU A 315 15.56 -8.48 4.44
CA GLU A 315 15.65 -8.20 3.00
C GLU A 315 15.82 -6.66 2.84
N LYS A 316 16.63 -6.22 1.87
CA LYS A 316 17.11 -4.81 1.78
C LYS A 316 16.02 -3.84 1.29
N GLU A 317 15.06 -3.52 2.15
CA GLU A 317 13.96 -2.56 1.85
C GLU A 317 13.82 -1.44 2.90
N ASP A 318 14.73 -1.31 3.88
CA ASP A 318 14.63 -0.30 4.95
C ASP A 318 16.00 0.32 5.32
N GLU A 319 16.43 1.33 4.54
CA GLU A 319 17.63 2.14 4.85
C GLU A 319 17.54 2.81 6.23
N GLN A 320 16.34 3.24 6.63
CA GLN A 320 16.09 3.87 7.93
C GLN A 320 16.31 2.85 9.07
N PHE A 321 16.00 1.56 8.86
CA PHE A 321 16.33 0.49 9.80
C PHE A 321 17.84 0.34 9.97
N GLU A 322 18.62 0.18 8.90
CA GLU A 322 20.08 0.00 9.03
C GLU A 322 20.76 1.27 9.58
N ALA A 323 20.26 2.47 9.26
CA ALA A 323 20.71 3.72 9.88
C ALA A 323 20.40 3.77 11.40
N ASP A 324 19.17 3.44 11.82
CA ASP A 324 18.76 3.44 13.23
C ASP A 324 19.41 2.30 14.04
N LYS A 325 19.78 1.20 13.37
CA LYS A 325 20.55 0.08 13.89
C LYS A 325 22.01 0.49 14.12
N ALA A 326 22.63 1.17 13.15
CA ALA A 326 23.96 1.76 13.31
C ALA A 326 24.00 2.81 14.44
N GLN A 327 22.97 3.67 14.57
CA GLN A 327 22.89 4.62 15.68
C GLN A 327 22.93 3.96 17.07
N GLN A 328 22.42 2.73 17.22
CA GLN A 328 22.34 2.04 18.51
C GLN A 328 23.65 1.32 18.91
N THR A 329 24.65 1.20 18.02
CA THR A 329 25.82 0.35 18.26
C THR A 329 27.10 1.09 18.71
N THR A 330 27.25 2.42 18.48
CA THR A 330 28.57 3.10 18.63
C THR A 330 28.58 4.51 19.26
N HIS A 331 29.44 4.72 20.29
CA HIS A 331 29.95 6.01 20.82
C HIS A 331 31.36 5.77 21.43
N PRO A 332 32.43 6.61 21.24
CA PRO A 332 32.70 7.78 22.13
C PRO A 332 33.70 8.93 21.68
N SER A 333 33.67 10.11 22.38
CA SER A 333 34.79 11.04 22.76
C SER A 333 35.52 12.09 21.84
N TYR A 334 35.79 13.31 22.39
CA TYR A 334 36.65 14.43 21.88
C TYR A 334 37.26 15.32 22.99
N PRO A 335 38.36 16.07 22.68
CA PRO A 335 38.38 17.56 22.81
C PRO A 335 39.25 18.32 21.73
N VAL A 336 39.37 19.66 21.54
CA VAL A 336 38.58 20.93 21.75
C VAL A 336 39.36 22.12 21.09
N ASN A 337 38.72 23.29 20.82
CA ASN A 337 39.23 24.62 20.31
C ASN A 337 39.40 24.81 18.77
N GLY A 338 39.00 25.94 18.14
CA GLY A 338 38.09 27.02 18.61
C GLY A 338 38.03 28.34 17.77
N LYS A 339 36.82 28.89 17.57
CA LYS A 339 36.42 30.25 17.05
C LYS A 339 36.68 30.53 15.53
N LEU A 340 35.99 31.45 14.81
CA LEU A 340 34.99 32.51 15.13
C LEU A 340 33.77 32.56 14.14
N TYR A 341 32.55 32.74 14.68
CA TYR A 341 31.43 33.61 14.21
C TYR A 341 30.64 33.18 12.92
N GLN A 342 29.37 33.53 12.67
CA GLN A 342 28.48 34.58 13.26
C GLN A 342 26.95 34.22 13.20
N GLY A 343 26.17 34.51 14.26
CA GLY A 343 24.69 34.44 14.30
C GLY A 343 24.06 33.03 14.46
N SER A 344 22.98 32.78 15.21
CA SER A 344 22.06 33.64 16.00
C SER A 344 21.61 32.93 17.31
N PHE A 345 21.13 33.67 18.32
CA PHE A 345 20.94 33.17 19.70
C PHE A 345 19.49 32.97 20.15
N ILE A 346 19.25 31.86 20.86
CA ILE A 346 18.52 31.85 22.15
C ILE A 346 19.47 31.23 23.19
N ARG A 347 19.42 31.70 24.44
CA ARG A 347 20.54 31.61 25.39
C ARG A 347 20.13 31.00 26.74
N ALA A 348 20.59 29.79 27.03
CA ALA A 348 20.60 29.27 28.40
C ALA A 348 21.73 29.93 29.20
N LYS A 349 21.51 30.21 30.49
CA LYS A 349 22.56 30.63 31.43
C LYS A 349 23.27 29.42 32.02
N GLU A 350 24.58 29.53 32.20
CA GLU A 350 25.29 28.78 33.24
C GLU A 350 25.21 29.55 34.57
N ASP A 351 24.27 29.19 35.45
CA ASP A 351 24.33 29.59 36.86
C ASP A 351 25.02 28.48 37.67
N LYS A 352 26.14 28.82 38.31
CA LYS A 352 27.04 27.85 38.97
C LYS A 352 26.49 27.38 40.33
N MET A 353 25.76 26.26 40.34
CA MET A 353 25.52 25.50 41.58
C MET A 353 26.29 24.17 41.60
N ARG A 354 26.99 23.92 42.71
CA ARG A 354 27.56 22.60 43.02
C ARG A 354 26.44 21.69 43.51
N CYS A 355 26.33 20.48 42.94
CA CYS A 355 25.61 19.37 43.56
C CYS A 355 26.53 18.14 43.66
N PRO A 356 26.45 17.35 44.76
CA PRO A 356 27.23 16.13 44.93
C PRO A 356 26.53 14.91 44.33
N ASN A 357 27.34 13.89 44.01
CA ASN A 357 26.96 12.51 43.66
C ASN A 357 26.27 12.30 42.29
N GLY A 358 27.02 11.69 41.34
CA GLY A 358 26.50 11.11 40.10
C GLY A 358 27.22 11.61 38.83
N PRO A 359 27.56 10.74 37.87
CA PRO A 359 27.99 11.17 36.54
C PRO A 359 26.80 11.68 35.73
N ILE A 360 26.94 12.83 35.10
CA ILE A 360 25.93 13.42 34.20
C ILE A 360 26.31 13.12 32.76
N LEU A 361 25.36 12.62 31.97
CA LEU A 361 25.48 12.44 30.53
C LEU A 361 24.73 13.58 29.82
N THR A 362 25.43 14.37 29.01
CA THR A 362 24.84 15.47 28.24
C THR A 362 25.20 15.28 26.77
N VAL A 363 24.21 15.44 25.88
CA VAL A 363 24.37 15.34 24.43
C VAL A 363 23.96 16.66 23.78
N SER A 364 24.72 17.11 22.79
CA SER A 364 24.40 18.28 21.96
C SER A 364 24.70 18.00 20.49
N LEU A 365 23.89 18.60 19.62
CA LEU A 365 23.98 18.48 18.16
C LEU A 365 24.30 19.86 17.56
N SER A 366 25.03 19.89 16.44
CA SER A 366 25.29 21.10 15.67
C SER A 366 25.45 20.77 14.19
N GLU A 367 24.61 21.34 13.35
CA GLU A 367 24.74 21.28 11.89
C GLU A 367 25.65 22.40 11.36
N GLY A 368 26.23 22.21 10.18
CA GLY A 368 27.02 23.22 9.48
C GLY A 368 27.10 22.93 7.99
N TYR A 369 26.62 23.85 7.16
CA TYR A 369 26.55 23.68 5.70
C TYR A 369 27.78 24.29 5.00
N ALA A 370 28.58 23.45 4.33
CA ALA A 370 29.57 23.86 3.35
C ALA A 370 29.89 22.71 2.36
N GLY A 371 29.28 22.74 1.16
CA GLY A 371 29.72 21.96 -0.01
C GLY A 371 29.61 20.42 0.08
N PHE A 372 28.41 19.88 -0.12
CA PHE A 372 28.15 18.47 -0.52
C PHE A 372 29.03 17.36 0.10
N ARG A 373 29.22 17.40 1.42
CA ARG A 373 29.66 16.25 2.24
C ARG A 373 29.24 16.45 3.68
N LEU A 374 28.46 15.51 4.24
CA LEU A 374 28.13 15.51 5.66
C LEU A 374 29.36 15.08 6.47
N ARG A 375 29.67 15.79 7.56
CA ARG A 375 30.68 15.38 8.56
C ARG A 375 30.03 15.36 9.94
N VAL A 376 30.07 14.21 10.60
CA VAL A 376 29.56 14.00 11.96
C VAL A 376 30.74 13.93 12.94
N CYS A 377 30.53 14.44 14.15
CA CYS A 377 31.56 14.76 15.13
C CYS A 377 31.02 14.46 16.55
N ILE A 378 31.71 13.64 17.37
CA ILE A 378 31.21 13.14 18.68
C ILE A 378 32.12 13.50 19.85
N ALA A 379 31.58 14.15 20.89
CA ALA A 379 32.29 14.47 22.14
C ALA A 379 31.79 13.68 23.36
N LEU A 380 32.67 13.40 24.32
CA LEU A 380 32.40 12.89 25.68
C LEU A 380 33.57 13.29 26.60
N SER A 381 33.30 13.38 27.90
CA SER A 381 34.32 13.54 28.94
C SER A 381 33.88 12.79 30.21
N VAL A 382 34.83 12.17 30.91
CA VAL A 382 34.60 11.46 32.17
C VAL A 382 35.59 11.98 33.21
N CYS A 383 35.09 12.69 34.22
CA CYS A 383 35.92 13.21 35.29
C CYS A 383 36.16 12.11 36.35
N SER A 384 37.37 11.53 36.34
CA SER A 384 37.87 10.70 37.44
C SER A 384 39.04 11.41 38.14
N ARG A 385 39.38 10.99 39.37
CA ARG A 385 40.07 11.87 40.33
C ARG A 385 41.59 11.97 40.19
N GLU A 386 42.23 11.19 39.32
CA GLU A 386 43.68 11.05 39.30
C GLU A 386 44.27 11.14 37.87
N SER A 387 45.25 12.05 37.72
CA SER A 387 46.25 12.14 36.65
C SER A 387 45.79 12.41 35.19
N PHE A 388 46.25 13.55 34.65
CA PHE A 388 46.10 13.92 33.23
C PHE A 388 47.11 13.21 32.33
N HIS A 389 46.65 12.39 31.37
CA HIS A 389 47.38 12.06 30.15
C HIS A 389 46.41 11.91 28.96
N HIS A 390 46.74 12.51 27.81
CA HIS A 390 46.03 12.33 26.56
C HIS A 390 46.77 11.32 25.67
N SER A 391 46.04 10.38 25.09
CA SER A 391 46.52 9.53 24.00
C SER A 391 45.40 9.37 22.99
N CYS A 392 45.70 9.59 21.72
CA CYS A 392 44.75 9.49 20.61
C CYS A 392 45.29 8.43 19.63
N PHE A 393 44.46 7.45 19.27
CA PHE A 393 44.82 6.40 18.31
C PHE A 393 44.13 6.67 16.97
N HIS A 394 44.93 6.88 15.93
CA HIS A 394 44.48 6.77 14.55
C HIS A 394 44.61 5.32 14.08
N TYR A 395 43.58 4.81 13.40
CA TYR A 395 43.67 3.63 12.56
C TYR A 395 43.38 4.04 11.11
N GLN A 396 44.12 3.45 10.18
CA GLN A 396 43.99 3.67 8.75
C GLN A 396 44.20 2.32 8.05
N PHE A 397 43.23 1.93 7.23
CA PHE A 397 43.30 0.73 6.39
C PHE A 397 43.19 1.12 4.92
N THR A 398 43.91 0.38 4.08
CA THR A 398 43.95 0.56 2.62
C THR A 398 43.62 -0.79 1.99
N ILE A 399 42.54 -0.89 1.22
CA ILE A 399 42.12 -2.12 0.54
C ILE A 399 41.69 -1.76 -0.90
N ASN A 400 42.37 -2.33 -1.89
CA ASN A 400 42.06 -2.19 -3.31
C ASN A 400 41.05 -3.26 -3.76
N GLU A 401 39.77 -3.14 -3.36
CA GLU A 401 38.70 -4.05 -3.82
C GLU A 401 37.31 -3.39 -3.88
N ALA A 402 37.16 -2.16 -3.38
CA ALA A 402 35.86 -1.56 -3.02
C ALA A 402 34.99 -1.02 -4.18
N MET A 403 35.28 -1.33 -5.46
CA MET A 403 34.48 -0.82 -6.60
C MET A 403 33.33 -1.76 -7.02
N ALA A 404 33.31 -3.01 -6.56
CA ALA A 404 32.23 -3.95 -6.86
C ALA A 404 31.03 -3.76 -5.91
N ASP A 405 31.26 -3.74 -4.59
CA ASP A 405 30.19 -3.72 -3.59
C ASP A 405 29.33 -2.44 -3.65
N THR A 406 29.92 -1.28 -3.96
CA THR A 406 29.17 -0.02 -4.07
C THR A 406 28.13 -0.01 -5.20
N ALA A 407 28.28 -0.86 -6.22
CA ALA A 407 27.26 -1.09 -7.23
C ALA A 407 26.25 -2.16 -6.80
N ALA A 408 26.68 -3.15 -6.01
CA ALA A 408 25.81 -4.19 -5.49
C ALA A 408 24.77 -3.66 -4.47
N ASP A 409 25.11 -2.60 -3.72
CA ASP A 409 24.14 -1.90 -2.85
C ASP A 409 23.12 -1.09 -3.69
N SER A 410 23.57 -0.15 -4.54
CA SER A 410 22.65 0.75 -5.27
C SER A 410 21.59 0.04 -6.12
N LEU A 411 21.93 -1.12 -6.73
CA LEU A 411 20.96 -1.92 -7.48
C LEU A 411 19.85 -2.55 -6.61
N SER A 412 20.08 -2.72 -5.29
CA SER A 412 19.04 -3.14 -4.35
C SER A 412 18.14 -1.96 -3.94
N ASP A 413 18.71 -0.77 -3.78
CA ASP A 413 17.96 0.43 -3.39
C ASP A 413 17.05 0.90 -4.55
N PHE A 414 17.53 0.78 -5.79
CA PHE A 414 16.72 0.92 -7.00
C PHE A 414 15.57 -0.11 -7.05
N LEU A 415 15.81 -1.37 -6.69
CA LEU A 415 14.75 -2.38 -6.66
C LEU A 415 13.67 -2.05 -5.63
N ALA A 416 14.06 -1.73 -4.39
CA ALA A 416 13.12 -1.38 -3.32
C ALA A 416 12.22 -0.18 -3.73
N SER A 417 12.83 0.86 -4.32
CA SER A 417 12.12 2.04 -4.83
C SER A 417 11.15 1.71 -5.97
N ALA A 418 11.53 0.81 -6.89
CA ALA A 418 10.65 0.35 -7.96
C ALA A 418 9.50 -0.53 -7.44
N VAL A 419 9.75 -1.37 -6.42
CA VAL A 419 8.71 -2.17 -5.75
C VAL A 419 7.70 -1.26 -5.03
N ASP A 420 8.16 -0.23 -4.32
CA ASP A 420 7.29 0.73 -3.64
C ASP A 420 6.46 1.56 -4.65
N ALA A 421 7.08 2.00 -5.76
CA ALA A 421 6.38 2.63 -6.88
C ALA A 421 5.27 1.73 -7.47
N ALA A 422 5.63 0.49 -7.84
CA ALA A 422 4.70 -0.47 -8.43
C ALA A 422 3.56 -0.84 -7.49
N ARG A 423 3.83 -1.03 -6.18
CA ARG A 423 2.79 -1.31 -5.19
C ARG A 423 1.79 -0.16 -5.02
N LYS A 424 2.27 1.10 -5.02
CA LYS A 424 1.40 2.30 -4.94
C LYS A 424 0.53 2.48 -6.18
N ALA A 425 1.10 2.35 -7.38
CA ALA A 425 0.33 2.36 -8.63
C ALA A 425 -0.68 1.19 -8.67
N GLY A 426 -0.25 0.00 -8.25
CA GLY A 426 -1.11 -1.17 -8.10
C GLY A 426 -2.30 -0.97 -7.15
N GLU A 427 -2.19 -0.13 -6.11
CA GLU A 427 -3.36 0.28 -5.33
C GLU A 427 -4.38 1.10 -6.14
N ILE A 428 -3.93 1.98 -7.05
CA ILE A 428 -4.80 2.77 -7.92
C ILE A 428 -5.53 1.84 -8.90
N ILE A 429 -4.77 0.96 -9.58
CA ILE A 429 -5.31 -0.06 -10.48
C ILE A 429 -6.35 -0.93 -9.75
N ARG A 430 -6.02 -1.47 -8.58
CA ARG A 430 -6.95 -2.29 -7.78
C ARG A 430 -8.20 -1.53 -7.33
N LYS A 431 -8.13 -0.21 -7.14
CA LYS A 431 -9.31 0.63 -6.86
C LYS A 431 -10.18 0.80 -8.11
N GLY A 432 -9.58 1.12 -9.26
CA GLY A 432 -10.29 1.32 -10.54
C GLY A 432 -10.83 0.04 -11.19
N PHE A 433 -10.18 -1.11 -11.00
CA PHE A 433 -10.53 -2.38 -11.64
C PHE A 433 -11.98 -2.82 -11.38
N TYR A 434 -12.49 -2.57 -10.18
CA TYR A 434 -13.86 -2.91 -9.73
C TYR A 434 -14.87 -1.75 -9.85
N GLN A 435 -14.49 -0.63 -10.47
CA GLN A 435 -15.35 0.54 -10.68
C GLN A 435 -15.82 0.62 -12.14
N THR A 436 -16.81 1.47 -12.41
CA THR A 436 -17.12 1.91 -13.77
C THR A 436 -15.92 2.71 -14.31
N LYS A 437 -15.49 2.44 -15.54
CA LYS A 437 -14.26 2.99 -16.12
C LYS A 437 -14.60 4.02 -17.19
N HIS A 438 -14.02 5.21 -17.08
CA HIS A 438 -13.96 6.19 -18.16
C HIS A 438 -12.80 5.80 -19.07
N VAL A 439 -13.06 5.74 -20.38
CA VAL A 439 -12.13 5.19 -21.38
C VAL A 439 -11.98 6.17 -22.54
N GLU A 440 -10.75 6.54 -22.85
CA GLU A 440 -10.33 7.25 -24.05
C GLU A 440 -9.68 6.26 -25.03
N HIS A 441 -9.64 6.62 -26.31
CA HIS A 441 -9.06 5.78 -27.37
C HIS A 441 -7.76 6.39 -27.91
N LYS A 442 -6.64 5.65 -27.78
CA LYS A 442 -5.34 5.98 -28.41
C LYS A 442 -5.29 5.52 -29.88
N GLY A 443 -6.06 4.50 -30.25
CA GLY A 443 -6.07 3.93 -31.60
C GLY A 443 -7.32 3.10 -31.93
N GLN A 444 -7.27 2.29 -32.99
CA GLN A 444 -8.43 1.51 -33.46
C GLN A 444 -8.93 0.45 -32.45
N VAL A 445 -8.03 -0.09 -31.63
CA VAL A 445 -8.32 -1.09 -30.58
C VAL A 445 -7.61 -0.74 -29.27
N ASP A 446 -6.97 0.42 -29.23
CA ASP A 446 -6.02 0.81 -28.19
C ASP A 446 -6.65 1.86 -27.27
N LEU A 447 -6.51 1.64 -25.96
CA LEU A 447 -7.33 2.25 -24.92
C LEU A 447 -6.44 2.89 -23.84
N VAL A 448 -6.93 3.97 -23.26
CA VAL A 448 -6.33 4.57 -22.06
C VAL A 448 -7.43 5.02 -21.10
N THR A 449 -7.16 4.94 -19.80
CA THR A 449 -8.06 5.43 -18.76
C THR A 449 -7.35 6.48 -17.90
N GLU A 450 -8.10 7.14 -17.01
CA GLU A 450 -7.52 8.02 -15.99
C GLU A 450 -6.57 7.27 -15.05
N THR A 451 -6.72 5.94 -14.92
CA THR A 451 -5.87 5.06 -14.12
C THR A 451 -4.43 5.06 -14.62
N ASP A 452 -4.23 4.93 -15.92
CA ASP A 452 -2.92 4.76 -16.58
C ASP A 452 -2.07 6.02 -16.36
N LYS A 453 -2.63 7.19 -16.70
CA LYS A 453 -2.03 8.51 -16.47
C LYS A 453 -1.72 8.75 -14.99
N ALA A 454 -2.66 8.46 -14.09
CA ALA A 454 -2.46 8.62 -12.64
C ALA A 454 -1.39 7.66 -12.07
N CYS A 455 -1.18 6.51 -12.70
CA CYS A 455 -0.12 5.58 -12.31
C CYS A 455 1.24 6.02 -12.84
N GLU A 456 1.35 6.50 -14.09
CA GLU A 456 2.62 7.04 -14.62
C GLU A 456 3.06 8.27 -13.83
N ASP A 457 2.15 9.24 -13.60
CA ASP A 457 2.42 10.41 -12.76
C ASP A 457 2.91 10.01 -11.36
N LEU A 458 2.31 9.00 -10.73
CA LEU A 458 2.75 8.53 -9.42
C LEU A 458 4.15 7.93 -9.47
N ILE A 459 4.40 7.00 -10.41
CA ILE A 459 5.67 6.28 -10.53
C ILE A 459 6.80 7.26 -10.86
N PHE A 460 6.59 8.13 -11.85
CA PHE A 460 7.56 9.14 -12.26
C PHE A 460 7.86 10.11 -11.12
N ASN A 461 6.84 10.71 -10.48
CA ASN A 461 7.10 11.64 -9.38
C ASN A 461 7.75 10.95 -8.18
N HIS A 462 7.43 9.69 -7.88
CA HIS A 462 8.08 8.96 -6.80
C HIS A 462 9.57 8.69 -7.09
N LEU A 463 9.88 8.06 -8.23
CA LEU A 463 11.24 7.69 -8.62
C LEU A 463 12.12 8.92 -8.92
N LYS A 464 11.56 9.99 -9.49
CA LYS A 464 12.29 11.24 -9.80
C LYS A 464 12.64 12.06 -8.56
N ASN A 465 11.85 11.97 -7.49
CA ASN A 465 12.20 12.58 -6.20
C ASN A 465 13.35 11.83 -5.50
N LEU A 466 13.47 10.52 -5.69
CA LEU A 466 14.57 9.70 -5.16
C LEU A 466 15.83 9.81 -6.03
N TYR A 467 15.66 9.86 -7.36
CA TYR A 467 16.74 9.84 -8.34
C TYR A 467 16.63 11.00 -9.36
N PRO A 468 16.88 12.27 -8.95
CA PRO A 468 16.67 13.45 -9.80
C PRO A 468 17.57 13.52 -11.05
N THR A 469 18.63 12.71 -11.10
CA THR A 469 19.57 12.60 -12.22
C THR A 469 19.26 11.46 -13.20
N HIS A 470 18.24 10.64 -12.92
CA HIS A 470 17.83 9.56 -13.83
C HIS A 470 16.88 10.08 -14.90
N LYS A 471 16.92 9.44 -16.07
CA LYS A 471 15.96 9.65 -17.16
C LYS A 471 14.73 8.76 -17.00
N PHE A 472 13.68 9.11 -17.74
CA PHE A 472 12.38 8.44 -17.71
C PHE A 472 11.85 8.25 -19.13
N ILE A 473 11.34 7.07 -19.40
CA ILE A 473 10.58 6.69 -20.59
C ILE A 473 9.30 6.00 -20.08
N GLY A 474 8.14 6.39 -20.59
CA GLY A 474 6.85 5.81 -20.20
C GLY A 474 5.85 5.93 -21.33
N GLU A 475 4.81 5.11 -21.32
CA GLU A 475 3.83 5.06 -22.41
C GLU A 475 3.10 6.39 -22.59
N GLU A 476 2.54 6.97 -21.51
CA GLU A 476 1.69 8.16 -21.61
C GLU A 476 2.52 9.39 -22.03
N THR A 477 3.69 9.55 -21.42
CA THR A 477 4.66 10.58 -21.82
C THR A 477 5.12 10.40 -23.26
N THR A 478 5.32 9.17 -23.74
CA THR A 478 5.72 8.91 -25.14
C THR A 478 4.57 9.22 -26.12
N ALA A 479 3.33 8.87 -25.75
CA ALA A 479 2.14 9.18 -26.54
C ALA A 479 1.85 10.70 -26.59
N ALA A 480 2.12 11.43 -25.50
CA ALA A 480 1.87 12.87 -25.39
C ALA A 480 3.00 13.75 -25.95
N CYS A 481 4.27 13.33 -25.84
CA CYS A 481 5.44 14.15 -26.14
C CYS A 481 6.38 13.58 -27.23
N GLY A 482 6.13 12.34 -27.70
CA GLY A 482 6.95 11.65 -28.69
C GLY A 482 8.07 10.80 -28.08
N THR A 483 8.74 10.03 -28.94
CA THR A 483 9.76 9.04 -28.54
C THR A 483 11.01 9.69 -27.95
N THR A 484 11.31 9.40 -26.69
CA THR A 484 12.58 9.72 -26.04
C THR A 484 13.66 8.69 -26.41
N GLU A 485 14.85 9.14 -26.77
CA GLU A 485 15.98 8.26 -27.10
C GLU A 485 16.57 7.60 -25.84
N LEU A 486 16.81 6.29 -25.91
CA LEU A 486 17.48 5.54 -24.85
C LEU A 486 19.00 5.80 -24.87
N THR A 487 19.48 6.58 -23.91
CA THR A 487 20.90 6.94 -23.71
C THR A 487 21.59 6.03 -22.69
N ASP A 488 22.92 6.16 -22.55
CA ASP A 488 23.71 5.35 -21.60
C ASP A 488 23.48 5.73 -20.11
N GLU A 489 22.92 6.91 -19.86
CA GLU A 489 22.52 7.37 -18.51
C GLU A 489 21.42 6.48 -17.90
N PRO A 490 21.41 6.26 -16.57
CA PRO A 490 20.37 5.49 -15.89
C PRO A 490 18.96 5.96 -16.25
N THR A 491 18.19 5.08 -16.89
CA THR A 491 16.88 5.40 -17.46
C THR A 491 15.84 4.42 -16.94
N TRP A 492 14.85 4.94 -16.23
CA TRP A 492 13.64 4.21 -15.83
C TRP A 492 12.70 4.08 -17.03
N ILE A 493 12.22 2.88 -17.31
CA ILE A 493 11.30 2.57 -18.40
C ILE A 493 10.05 1.94 -17.78
N VAL A 494 8.89 2.58 -17.92
CA VAL A 494 7.68 2.29 -17.13
C VAL A 494 6.48 2.01 -18.03
N ASP A 495 5.80 0.90 -17.77
CA ASP A 495 4.40 0.73 -18.17
C ASP A 495 3.53 0.96 -16.92
N PRO A 496 2.65 1.97 -16.91
CA PRO A 496 1.75 2.20 -15.79
C PRO A 496 0.66 1.13 -15.64
N LEU A 497 0.25 0.45 -16.73
CA LEU A 497 -0.88 -0.48 -16.76
C LEU A 497 -0.85 -1.42 -18.00
N ASP A 498 0.15 -2.30 -18.09
CA ASP A 498 0.19 -3.34 -19.11
C ASP A 498 -1.12 -4.15 -19.06
N GLY A 499 -1.76 -4.28 -20.22
CA GLY A 499 -3.07 -4.86 -20.38
C GLY A 499 -4.25 -3.92 -20.13
N THR A 500 -4.19 -2.63 -20.49
CA THR A 500 -5.34 -1.70 -20.37
C THR A 500 -6.65 -2.23 -20.97
N THR A 501 -6.59 -3.03 -22.05
CA THR A 501 -7.78 -3.74 -22.59
C THR A 501 -8.35 -4.75 -21.58
N ASN A 502 -7.49 -5.56 -20.95
CA ASN A 502 -7.89 -6.48 -19.88
C ASN A 502 -8.45 -5.73 -18.67
N PHE A 503 -7.82 -4.62 -18.29
CA PHE A 503 -8.29 -3.74 -17.22
C PHE A 503 -9.71 -3.24 -17.50
N VAL A 504 -9.97 -2.69 -18.70
CA VAL A 504 -11.29 -2.21 -19.11
C VAL A 504 -12.34 -3.33 -19.00
N HIS A 505 -12.05 -4.51 -19.54
CA HIS A 505 -12.96 -5.66 -19.51
C HIS A 505 -13.03 -6.41 -18.16
N GLY A 506 -12.19 -6.07 -17.19
CA GLY A 506 -12.15 -6.76 -15.88
C GLY A 506 -11.51 -8.15 -15.92
N PHE A 507 -10.66 -8.43 -16.91
CA PHE A 507 -9.85 -9.64 -16.95
C PHE A 507 -8.58 -9.45 -16.11
N PRO A 508 -8.22 -10.37 -15.18
CA PRO A 508 -7.23 -10.09 -14.13
C PRO A 508 -5.76 -10.20 -14.58
N PHE A 509 -5.46 -10.28 -15.89
CA PHE A 509 -4.09 -10.19 -16.42
C PHE A 509 -3.76 -8.72 -16.73
N VAL A 510 -3.38 -7.99 -15.69
CA VAL A 510 -2.96 -6.58 -15.76
C VAL A 510 -1.79 -6.35 -14.80
N CYS A 511 -0.83 -5.48 -15.14
CA CYS A 511 0.27 -5.18 -14.22
C CYS A 511 0.92 -3.82 -14.43
N VAL A 512 1.65 -3.35 -13.42
CA VAL A 512 2.66 -2.30 -13.59
C VAL A 512 3.98 -2.96 -14.03
N SER A 513 4.65 -2.45 -15.06
CA SER A 513 6.01 -2.85 -15.46
C SER A 513 6.99 -1.71 -15.18
N ILE A 514 8.10 -1.98 -14.49
CA ILE A 514 9.18 -1.01 -14.27
C ILE A 514 10.51 -1.69 -14.54
N GLY A 515 11.23 -1.21 -15.56
CA GLY A 515 12.63 -1.53 -15.81
C GLY A 515 13.54 -0.34 -15.48
N LEU A 516 14.78 -0.63 -15.05
CA LEU A 516 15.88 0.33 -15.05
C LEU A 516 16.97 -0.17 -15.98
N THR A 517 17.32 0.63 -16.99
CA THR A 517 18.51 0.39 -17.81
C THR A 517 19.68 1.25 -17.33
N ILE A 518 20.89 0.69 -17.31
CA ILE A 518 22.15 1.40 -17.04
C ILE A 518 23.11 1.07 -18.18
N GLY A 519 23.69 2.06 -18.85
CA GLY A 519 24.48 1.80 -20.07
C GLY A 519 23.65 1.09 -21.17
N LYS A 520 22.36 1.43 -21.27
CA LYS A 520 21.32 0.76 -22.09
C LYS A 520 21.02 -0.70 -21.74
N VAL A 521 21.74 -1.34 -20.81
CA VAL A 521 21.50 -2.73 -20.37
C VAL A 521 20.37 -2.76 -19.32
N PRO A 522 19.28 -3.53 -19.52
CA PRO A 522 18.26 -3.76 -18.49
C PRO A 522 18.89 -4.42 -17.26
N THR A 523 18.83 -3.74 -16.11
CA THR A 523 19.61 -4.08 -14.90
C THR A 523 18.73 -4.37 -13.68
N VAL A 524 17.58 -3.71 -13.55
CA VAL A 524 16.56 -3.99 -12.52
C VAL A 524 15.20 -4.11 -13.21
N GLY A 525 14.39 -5.08 -12.79
CA GLY A 525 13.04 -5.29 -13.30
C GLY A 525 12.05 -5.60 -12.18
N VAL A 526 10.89 -4.95 -12.23
CA VAL A 526 9.73 -5.18 -11.36
C VAL A 526 8.49 -5.29 -12.25
N VAL A 527 7.69 -6.34 -12.06
CA VAL A 527 6.38 -6.49 -12.71
C VAL A 527 5.38 -6.91 -11.64
N TYR A 528 4.31 -6.13 -11.44
CA TYR A 528 3.36 -6.35 -10.35
C TYR A 528 1.92 -6.41 -10.83
N ASN A 529 1.28 -7.57 -10.68
CA ASN A 529 -0.15 -7.73 -10.88
C ASN A 529 -0.90 -7.49 -9.55
N PRO A 530 -1.65 -6.39 -9.41
CA PRO A 530 -2.31 -6.02 -8.15
C PRO A 530 -3.67 -6.71 -7.92
N ILE A 531 -4.15 -7.49 -8.89
CA ILE A 531 -5.46 -8.17 -8.84
C ILE A 531 -5.32 -9.60 -8.29
N ILE A 532 -4.22 -10.29 -8.61
CA ILE A 532 -3.86 -11.60 -8.04
C ILE A 532 -2.70 -11.53 -7.01
N ASP A 533 -2.20 -10.33 -6.69
CA ASP A 533 -1.10 -10.06 -5.75
C ASP A 533 0.17 -10.85 -6.09
N GLU A 534 0.65 -10.69 -7.33
CA GLU A 534 1.87 -11.30 -7.83
C GLU A 534 2.90 -10.24 -8.21
N LEU A 535 3.92 -10.09 -7.35
CA LEU A 535 5.08 -9.24 -7.54
C LEU A 535 6.26 -10.09 -8.04
N PHE A 536 6.63 -9.91 -9.30
CA PHE A 536 7.85 -10.44 -9.89
C PHE A 536 8.96 -9.41 -9.78
N THR A 537 10.17 -9.84 -9.41
CA THR A 537 11.36 -8.99 -9.33
C THR A 537 12.59 -9.68 -9.90
N GLY A 538 13.53 -8.91 -10.42
CA GLY A 538 14.83 -9.37 -10.88
C GLY A 538 15.86 -8.24 -10.85
N VAL A 539 17.11 -8.57 -10.51
CA VAL A 539 18.25 -7.65 -10.53
C VAL A 539 19.44 -8.39 -11.11
N HIS A 540 20.17 -7.74 -12.02
CA HIS A 540 21.27 -8.34 -12.75
C HIS A 540 22.30 -9.03 -11.83
N GLY A 541 22.56 -10.32 -12.06
CA GLY A 541 23.47 -11.16 -11.28
C GLY A 541 22.96 -11.55 -9.89
N LYS A 542 21.69 -11.27 -9.53
CA LYS A 542 21.11 -11.58 -8.20
C LYS A 542 19.94 -12.57 -8.25
N GLY A 543 19.47 -12.97 -9.43
CA GLY A 543 18.36 -13.91 -9.61
C GLY A 543 16.97 -13.24 -9.61
N ALA A 544 15.98 -14.01 -10.07
CA ALA A 544 14.58 -13.59 -10.16
C ALA A 544 13.70 -14.22 -9.07
N PHE A 545 12.67 -13.50 -8.65
CA PHE A 545 11.76 -13.88 -7.57
C PHE A 545 10.30 -13.60 -7.92
N LEU A 546 9.38 -14.37 -7.33
CA LEU A 546 7.94 -14.10 -7.28
C LEU A 546 7.51 -14.09 -5.81
N ASN A 547 6.98 -12.96 -5.33
CA ASN A 547 6.58 -12.74 -3.93
C ASN A 547 7.68 -13.18 -2.93
N GLY A 548 8.92 -12.77 -3.20
CA GLY A 548 10.12 -13.08 -2.40
C GLY A 548 10.67 -14.50 -2.55
N LYS A 549 10.02 -15.38 -3.34
CA LYS A 549 10.49 -16.77 -3.56
C LYS A 549 11.26 -16.86 -4.88
N PRO A 550 12.47 -17.46 -4.91
CA PRO A 550 13.20 -17.65 -6.16
C PRO A 550 12.39 -18.40 -7.22
N ILE A 551 12.42 -17.93 -8.46
CA ILE A 551 11.80 -18.57 -9.62
C ILE A 551 12.85 -19.00 -10.65
N LYS A 552 12.45 -19.94 -11.52
CA LYS A 552 13.24 -20.39 -12.66
C LYS A 552 12.34 -20.69 -13.84
N VAL A 553 12.89 -20.56 -15.05
CA VAL A 553 12.26 -21.03 -16.28
C VAL A 553 12.01 -22.54 -16.26
N SER A 554 11.12 -23.02 -17.14
CA SER A 554 10.81 -24.45 -17.24
C SER A 554 12.00 -25.29 -17.73
N THR A 555 11.96 -26.59 -17.44
CA THR A 555 12.97 -27.57 -17.88
C THR A 555 12.58 -28.29 -19.18
N LYS A 556 11.69 -27.70 -19.98
CA LYS A 556 11.21 -28.29 -21.24
C LYS A 556 12.27 -28.26 -22.34
N THR A 557 12.42 -29.36 -23.07
CA THR A 557 13.41 -29.51 -24.14
C THR A 557 12.81 -29.77 -25.52
N ASP A 558 11.47 -29.86 -25.63
CA ASP A 558 10.75 -30.14 -26.86
C ASP A 558 9.54 -29.20 -27.03
N LEU A 559 9.35 -28.64 -28.23
CA LEU A 559 8.24 -27.70 -28.49
C LEU A 559 6.86 -28.36 -28.34
N ILE A 560 6.70 -29.62 -28.79
CA ILE A 560 5.40 -30.28 -28.85
C ILE A 560 4.80 -30.57 -27.46
N SER A 561 5.64 -30.63 -26.42
CA SER A 561 5.18 -30.70 -25.02
C SER A 561 5.08 -29.34 -24.30
N SER A 562 5.50 -28.24 -24.95
CA SER A 562 5.57 -26.87 -24.41
C SER A 562 4.31 -26.02 -24.64
N LEU A 563 4.03 -25.12 -23.70
CA LEU A 563 3.00 -24.09 -23.77
C LEU A 563 3.56 -22.79 -24.39
N LEU A 564 3.00 -22.39 -25.52
CA LEU A 564 3.36 -21.16 -26.25
C LEU A 564 2.46 -20.00 -25.81
N ALA A 565 3.03 -18.80 -25.70
CA ALA A 565 2.30 -17.54 -25.64
C ALA A 565 2.65 -16.62 -26.82
N THR A 566 1.69 -15.80 -27.25
CA THR A 566 1.85 -14.71 -28.22
C THR A 566 0.67 -13.76 -28.09
N GLU A 567 0.83 -12.51 -28.50
CA GLU A 567 -0.31 -11.61 -28.71
C GLU A 567 -0.51 -11.30 -30.21
N ALA A 568 -1.63 -10.63 -30.52
CA ALA A 568 -1.97 -10.24 -31.89
C ALA A 568 -1.36 -8.90 -32.34
N GLY A 569 -0.74 -8.15 -31.40
CA GLY A 569 -0.29 -6.78 -31.60
C GLY A 569 -1.42 -5.74 -31.64
N THR A 570 -1.05 -4.45 -31.61
CA THR A 570 -2.01 -3.34 -31.64
C THR A 570 -2.48 -3.00 -33.07
N LYS A 571 -1.63 -3.18 -34.08
CA LYS A 571 -1.92 -2.88 -35.50
C LYS A 571 -2.86 -3.92 -36.11
N ARG A 572 -3.96 -3.45 -36.71
CA ARG A 572 -5.04 -4.29 -37.28
C ARG A 572 -5.23 -4.13 -38.78
N ASP A 573 -4.20 -3.66 -39.49
CA ASP A 573 -4.18 -3.72 -40.95
C ASP A 573 -4.07 -5.19 -41.43
N LYS A 574 -4.50 -5.44 -42.67
CA LYS A 574 -4.55 -6.79 -43.22
C LYS A 574 -3.17 -7.46 -43.33
N VAL A 575 -2.10 -6.71 -43.62
CA VAL A 575 -0.76 -7.30 -43.80
C VAL A 575 -0.22 -7.79 -42.47
N THR A 576 -0.35 -6.99 -41.41
CA THR A 576 0.01 -7.40 -40.04
C THR A 576 -0.83 -8.59 -39.56
N LEU A 577 -2.15 -8.56 -39.77
CA LEU A 577 -3.05 -9.65 -39.37
C LEU A 577 -2.78 -10.96 -40.14
N ASP A 578 -2.61 -10.90 -41.46
CA ASP A 578 -2.27 -12.07 -42.29
C ASP A 578 -0.90 -12.64 -41.89
N ALA A 579 0.08 -11.80 -41.50
CA ALA A 579 1.40 -12.27 -41.04
C ALA A 579 1.34 -12.94 -39.66
N SER A 580 0.70 -12.31 -38.67
CA SER A 580 0.61 -12.87 -37.32
C SER A 580 -0.27 -14.12 -37.25
N THR A 581 -1.37 -14.19 -38.01
CA THR A 581 -2.19 -15.41 -38.09
C THR A 581 -1.48 -16.57 -38.79
N LYS A 582 -0.64 -16.31 -39.81
CA LYS A 582 0.24 -17.34 -40.41
C LYS A 582 1.22 -17.92 -39.40
N ARG A 583 1.95 -17.07 -38.66
CA ARG A 583 2.89 -17.49 -37.58
C ARG A 583 2.19 -18.30 -36.49
N ILE A 584 0.99 -17.91 -36.09
CA ILE A 584 0.19 -18.69 -35.13
C ILE A 584 -0.19 -20.06 -35.72
N ASN A 585 -0.72 -20.10 -36.94
CA ASN A 585 -1.19 -21.34 -37.58
C ASN A 585 -0.05 -22.35 -37.83
N SER A 586 1.14 -21.88 -38.19
CA SER A 586 2.32 -22.71 -38.44
C SER A 586 2.95 -23.26 -37.15
N LEU A 587 2.90 -22.51 -36.05
CA LEU A 587 3.39 -22.94 -34.73
C LEU A 587 2.40 -23.85 -33.99
N LEU A 588 1.09 -23.68 -34.19
CA LEU A 588 0.04 -24.45 -33.48
C LEU A 588 0.15 -25.97 -33.66
N SER A 589 0.74 -26.46 -34.76
CA SER A 589 1.00 -27.89 -34.98
C SER A 589 2.29 -28.40 -34.33
N LYS A 590 3.15 -27.48 -33.87
CA LYS A 590 4.48 -27.74 -33.29
C LYS A 590 4.50 -27.61 -31.76
N VAL A 591 3.41 -27.14 -31.12
CA VAL A 591 3.33 -26.87 -29.67
C VAL A 591 2.13 -27.53 -29.00
N ARG A 592 2.14 -27.67 -27.67
CA ARG A 592 1.05 -28.32 -26.91
C ARG A 592 -0.26 -27.51 -26.93
N SER A 593 -0.16 -26.19 -26.80
CA SER A 593 -1.29 -25.27 -26.68
C SER A 593 -0.79 -23.82 -26.80
N LEU A 594 -1.70 -22.88 -26.99
CA LEU A 594 -1.44 -21.44 -27.14
C LEU A 594 -2.08 -20.64 -26.00
N ARG A 595 -1.45 -19.55 -25.60
CA ARG A 595 -2.04 -18.47 -24.79
C ARG A 595 -1.91 -17.15 -25.53
N MET A 596 -2.95 -16.34 -25.38
CA MET A 596 -2.99 -14.91 -25.67
C MET A 596 -3.61 -14.33 -24.41
N SER A 597 -2.79 -13.71 -23.56
CA SER A 597 -3.18 -13.24 -22.22
C SER A 597 -3.52 -11.76 -22.21
N GLY A 598 -3.09 -11.00 -23.21
CA GLY A 598 -3.29 -9.55 -23.33
C GLY A 598 -2.36 -8.72 -22.44
N SER A 599 -1.21 -9.26 -22.01
CA SER A 599 -0.17 -8.51 -21.30
C SER A 599 1.23 -9.05 -21.62
N CYS A 600 2.11 -8.18 -22.13
CA CYS A 600 3.45 -8.57 -22.58
C CYS A 600 4.38 -8.87 -21.39
N ALA A 601 4.34 -8.04 -20.34
CA ALA A 601 5.17 -8.19 -19.16
C ALA A 601 4.76 -9.43 -18.33
N LEU A 602 3.47 -9.77 -18.24
CA LEU A 602 3.03 -11.02 -17.59
C LEU A 602 3.32 -12.27 -18.43
N ASN A 603 3.31 -12.18 -19.76
CA ASN A 603 3.79 -13.28 -20.61
C ASN A 603 5.29 -13.56 -20.35
N LEU A 604 6.13 -12.51 -20.29
CA LEU A 604 7.54 -12.64 -19.91
C LEU A 604 7.72 -13.23 -18.49
N CYS A 605 6.99 -12.72 -17.50
CA CYS A 605 7.02 -13.26 -16.13
C CYS A 605 6.52 -14.71 -16.06
N GLY A 606 5.58 -15.10 -16.93
CA GLY A 606 5.13 -16.48 -17.10
C GLY A 606 6.22 -17.43 -17.58
N ILE A 607 7.13 -16.97 -18.47
CA ILE A 607 8.34 -17.72 -18.83
C ILE A 607 9.27 -17.83 -17.61
N ALA A 608 9.54 -16.71 -16.93
CA ALA A 608 10.47 -16.64 -15.80
C ALA A 608 10.09 -17.55 -14.61
N CYS A 609 8.81 -17.88 -14.43
CA CYS A 609 8.35 -18.83 -13.42
C CYS A 609 7.90 -20.19 -13.98
N GLY A 610 8.21 -20.50 -15.25
CA GLY A 610 7.94 -21.80 -15.87
C GLY A 610 6.45 -22.14 -16.04
N ARG A 611 5.57 -21.14 -16.03
CA ARG A 611 4.14 -21.28 -16.36
C ARG A 611 3.89 -21.29 -17.86
N LEU A 612 4.76 -20.61 -18.60
CA LEU A 612 4.89 -20.64 -20.05
C LEU A 612 6.27 -21.21 -20.38
N ASP A 613 6.41 -21.81 -21.56
CA ASP A 613 7.66 -22.43 -22.00
C ASP A 613 8.33 -21.62 -23.11
N VAL A 614 7.53 -21.01 -23.99
CA VAL A 614 7.96 -20.11 -25.07
C VAL A 614 6.98 -18.94 -25.18
N PHE A 615 7.48 -17.74 -25.38
CA PHE A 615 6.73 -16.53 -25.68
C PHE A 615 7.37 -15.81 -26.87
N TYR A 616 6.56 -15.19 -27.73
CA TYR A 616 7.04 -14.17 -28.67
C TYR A 616 5.98 -13.10 -28.91
N GLU A 617 6.43 -11.89 -29.25
CA GLU A 617 5.55 -10.80 -29.69
C GLU A 617 6.27 -9.87 -30.67
N THR A 618 5.50 -9.27 -31.58
CA THR A 618 5.99 -8.33 -32.60
C THR A 618 4.99 -7.18 -32.75
N GLY A 619 5.43 -5.94 -32.57
CA GLY A 619 4.58 -4.75 -32.64
C GLY A 619 3.83 -4.43 -31.34
N PHE A 620 4.48 -4.68 -30.19
CA PHE A 620 4.08 -4.13 -28.88
C PHE A 620 4.32 -2.61 -28.81
N GLY A 621 3.84 -1.95 -27.74
CA GLY A 621 3.79 -0.48 -27.62
C GLY A 621 5.16 0.18 -27.62
N GLY A 622 6.06 -0.26 -26.75
CA GLY A 622 7.39 0.31 -26.60
C GLY A 622 8.30 -0.48 -25.65
N PRO A 623 9.48 0.07 -25.28
CA PRO A 623 10.41 -0.64 -24.41
C PRO A 623 9.85 -0.95 -23.01
N TRP A 624 8.77 -0.30 -22.59
CA TRP A 624 8.10 -0.50 -21.30
C TRP A 624 7.43 -1.87 -21.13
N ASP A 625 6.82 -2.39 -22.21
CA ASP A 625 6.25 -3.74 -22.30
C ASP A 625 7.26 -4.82 -21.85
N VAL A 626 8.55 -4.60 -22.16
CA VAL A 626 9.58 -5.65 -22.12
C VAL A 626 10.72 -5.38 -21.13
N ALA A 627 11.03 -4.13 -20.77
CA ALA A 627 12.22 -3.80 -19.99
C ALA A 627 12.26 -4.48 -18.61
N GLY A 628 11.16 -4.44 -17.86
CA GLY A 628 11.05 -5.12 -16.56
C GLY A 628 11.09 -6.65 -16.71
N GLY A 629 10.25 -7.19 -17.60
CA GLY A 629 10.13 -8.63 -17.85
C GLY A 629 11.42 -9.28 -18.37
N ALA A 630 12.21 -8.58 -19.18
CA ALA A 630 13.45 -9.11 -19.76
C ALA A 630 14.54 -9.38 -18.70
N VAL A 631 14.67 -8.51 -17.69
CA VAL A 631 15.55 -8.76 -16.54
C VAL A 631 15.07 -10.00 -15.78
N ILE A 632 13.77 -10.08 -15.50
CA ILE A 632 13.15 -11.16 -14.72
C ILE A 632 13.30 -12.52 -15.43
N VAL A 633 13.16 -12.60 -16.76
CA VAL A 633 13.42 -13.82 -17.55
C VAL A 633 14.88 -14.23 -17.50
N THR A 634 15.80 -13.28 -17.72
CA THR A 634 17.25 -13.55 -17.77
C THR A 634 17.75 -14.06 -16.42
N GLU A 635 17.36 -13.39 -15.33
CA GLU A 635 17.73 -13.75 -13.95
C GLU A 635 17.01 -15.02 -13.43
N ALA A 636 15.96 -15.48 -14.10
CA ALA A 636 15.36 -16.81 -13.90
C ALA A 636 16.11 -17.94 -14.63
N GLY A 637 17.21 -17.64 -15.33
CA GLY A 637 17.95 -18.59 -16.17
C GLY A 637 17.32 -18.83 -17.55
N GLY A 638 16.43 -17.93 -17.98
CA GLY A 638 15.89 -17.90 -19.34
C GLY A 638 16.78 -17.16 -20.32
N VAL A 639 16.34 -17.12 -21.57
CA VAL A 639 16.95 -16.32 -22.64
C VAL A 639 15.90 -15.44 -23.30
N VAL A 640 16.24 -14.17 -23.49
CA VAL A 640 15.48 -13.18 -24.26
C VAL A 640 16.24 -12.89 -25.55
N PHE A 641 15.55 -12.82 -26.69
CA PHE A 641 16.14 -12.69 -28.02
C PHE A 641 15.15 -12.03 -28.99
N ASP A 642 15.62 -11.55 -30.14
CA ASP A 642 14.72 -11.16 -31.23
C ASP A 642 14.14 -12.42 -31.90
N PRO A 643 12.85 -12.46 -32.29
CA PRO A 643 12.23 -13.64 -32.92
C PRO A 643 12.98 -14.19 -34.15
N SER A 644 13.71 -13.36 -34.89
CA SER A 644 14.57 -13.79 -36.02
C SER A 644 15.78 -14.65 -35.59
N GLY A 645 16.09 -14.69 -34.29
CA GLY A 645 17.26 -15.34 -33.69
C GLY A 645 18.40 -14.39 -33.31
N ALA A 646 18.29 -13.10 -33.65
CA ALA A 646 19.27 -12.08 -33.28
C ALA A 646 19.27 -11.77 -31.75
N GLU A 647 20.22 -10.95 -31.32
CA GLU A 647 20.27 -10.46 -29.93
C GLU A 647 19.05 -9.57 -29.61
N PHE A 648 18.69 -9.49 -28.33
CA PHE A 648 17.55 -8.70 -27.87
C PHE A 648 17.90 -7.22 -27.80
N ASP A 649 17.17 -6.41 -28.57
CA ASP A 649 17.13 -4.95 -28.44
C ASP A 649 15.80 -4.54 -27.81
N VAL A 650 15.87 -3.93 -26.62
CA VAL A 650 14.71 -3.47 -25.84
C VAL A 650 13.85 -2.44 -26.60
N THR A 651 14.41 -1.76 -27.60
CA THR A 651 13.73 -0.74 -28.40
C THR A 651 13.10 -1.26 -29.69
N ALA A 652 13.43 -2.49 -30.13
CA ALA A 652 13.09 -2.98 -31.47
C ALA A 652 11.62 -3.40 -31.70
N GLN A 653 10.74 -3.24 -30.71
CA GLN A 653 9.32 -3.67 -30.74
C GLN A 653 9.11 -5.14 -31.14
N ARG A 654 10.10 -6.01 -30.89
CA ARG A 654 10.03 -7.47 -31.12
C ARG A 654 10.76 -8.20 -30.01
N VAL A 655 10.16 -9.27 -29.50
CA VAL A 655 10.73 -10.05 -28.40
C VAL A 655 10.35 -11.52 -28.55
N ALA A 656 11.26 -12.41 -28.16
CA ALA A 656 11.00 -13.80 -27.88
C ALA A 656 11.72 -14.21 -26.59
N ALA A 657 11.11 -15.11 -25.82
CA ALA A 657 11.60 -15.56 -24.53
C ALA A 657 11.31 -17.05 -24.34
N SER A 658 12.28 -17.79 -23.81
CA SER A 658 12.13 -19.22 -23.46
C SER A 658 13.23 -19.68 -22.50
N ASN A 659 13.22 -20.95 -22.10
CA ASN A 659 14.41 -21.57 -21.51
C ASN A 659 15.48 -21.84 -22.61
N PRO A 660 16.78 -21.97 -22.26
CA PRO A 660 17.86 -22.12 -23.24
C PRO A 660 17.73 -23.32 -24.19
N SER A 661 17.02 -24.39 -23.80
CA SER A 661 16.85 -25.60 -24.63
C SER A 661 15.80 -25.44 -25.75
N LEU A 662 14.94 -24.43 -25.68
CA LEU A 662 13.86 -24.22 -26.64
C LEU A 662 14.17 -23.12 -27.67
N LYS A 663 15.13 -22.23 -27.41
CA LYS A 663 15.44 -21.06 -28.27
C LYS A 663 15.65 -21.47 -29.73
N ASP A 664 16.63 -22.30 -30.02
CA ASP A 664 17.03 -22.59 -31.40
C ASP A 664 15.95 -23.39 -32.15
N ALA A 665 15.29 -24.32 -31.46
CA ALA A 665 14.15 -25.06 -31.98
C ALA A 665 12.97 -24.12 -32.31
N PHE A 666 12.69 -23.11 -31.48
CA PHE A 666 11.65 -22.13 -31.72
C PHE A 666 11.99 -21.19 -32.89
N VAL A 667 13.22 -20.66 -32.94
CA VAL A 667 13.67 -19.78 -34.05
C VAL A 667 13.58 -20.50 -35.39
N GLU A 668 14.04 -21.76 -35.46
CA GLU A 668 13.90 -22.59 -36.67
C GLU A 668 12.42 -22.89 -36.97
N ALA A 669 11.61 -23.20 -35.95
CA ALA A 669 10.19 -23.44 -36.12
C ALA A 669 9.41 -22.21 -36.64
N LEU A 670 9.89 -21.00 -36.36
CA LEU A 670 9.33 -19.71 -36.80
C LEU A 670 9.82 -19.30 -38.20
N ARG A 671 11.12 -19.49 -38.52
CA ARG A 671 11.71 -19.18 -39.83
C ARG A 671 11.08 -19.97 -40.97
N GLN A 672 10.60 -21.18 -40.72
CA GLN A 672 9.86 -22.02 -41.67
C GLN A 672 8.46 -21.47 -42.04
N THR A 673 8.16 -20.20 -41.71
CA THR A 673 6.78 -19.66 -41.68
C THR A 673 6.68 -18.21 -42.18
N GLU A 674 7.81 -17.62 -42.55
CA GLU A 674 7.94 -16.30 -43.21
C GLU A 674 8.16 -16.49 -44.72
#